data_AF-A0AAJ7EFH1-F1
#
_entry.id   AF-A0AAJ7EFH1-F1
#
_cell.length_a   1.000
_cell.length_b   1.000
_cell.length_c   1.000
_cell.angle_alpha   90.00
_cell.angle_beta   90.00
_cell.angle_gamma   90.00
#
_symmetry.space_group_name_H-M   'P 1'
#
loop_
_entity.id
_entity.type
_entity.pdbx_description
1 polymer ?
#
loop_
_entity_poly.entity_id
_entity_poly.type
_entity_poly.pdbx_seq_one_letter_code
_entity_poly.pdbx_strand_id
1 'polypeptide(L)'
;MTRDSYEMDSNRISRGGSLFGTDPQIQLRKALRNNEYATFKKLVSYGAVDLEYTYPYPDYKTCLELAVSEPDRQEFIKLLLQHEVQVNKVNDKDGKAPIHLAVENGNLDALSILLEDDRIDVNIKCKGNTALLMAVKGIQDLDDNREESMSKYEDMIELLLKAGCNVNSPDNKGITPIYSAAKQGLERIINLILDYAKDPIDLDTYKDIRGRTARYYLNDAFPHLLAKFETISKQEEIIDPDKLFSYLSRHEEDNFIRDYTKLVKKNEHRPALAANNGMNTMLQLSTEKGFEKVVGVLLNSGADPNATCSANTVKPIAIACQNGYYKILKMFIDNESTLFDPVNNESLLQITIRGMKTSLLDSKVDFKSCIDLLLRNPKINININYPDIKNNTALHYAARNGDSDTVLELLRSGACVGLRNKFDEPPLADINAKTLETYLDECISSNSERPSDDDYEIHIKYSFLVYPNNSLENEMCKVPLMDNTNNNIKEYDAILAPETEALLYMTKSEELRPLLKHPVITSFLYLKWQRISCLFYANITFYSLLWLSLILYIILGYGVEKEQSKSFEALNVVTHIGAVIGLILLIFRELFQLLVSPTRYLQSIENWMEIVLIFVTAWIVGYDSASESTKQQLSAVAILLSSAELVLLIGQFPTLSTNIVMLKTVSWNFFKFLLWYCILIIAFALSFYTLFRNVAESDDQTPPNPNNTGKELEDDEEDFFEDPGRSLFKTIVMLTGEFDAGSIKFSTFPVTSHIIFIVFVFMIPIVLFNLLNGLAVSDTQEIRADAELVGHISRVKLISYFESVLIGKAYSKPSKFWSWLPPYLQELQVITPKTLCMKPFAKRISLFPFFLPKYRIIVKPNQDNTIIIPHAEPLGKYGDDYEDIEGGKCCFERCQNYRLERKIVKNAKLVISKKTYVSEFYEIKNKLSLYETKIEHIENILKKVLQALDNQRNY
;
A
#
# COMPACT_ATOMS: atom_id res chain seq x y z
N MET A 1 9.34 34.80 -37.62
CA MET A 1 10.14 33.93 -38.51
C MET A 1 11.30 33.42 -37.67
N THR A 2 11.48 32.17 -37.29
CA THR A 2 10.90 30.83 -37.55
C THR A 2 11.24 30.02 -36.29
N ARG A 3 10.26 29.62 -35.46
CA ARG A 3 9.68 28.27 -35.37
C ARG A 3 10.69 27.14 -35.68
N ASP A 4 11.27 26.56 -34.63
CA ASP A 4 11.35 25.11 -34.35
C ASP A 4 12.57 24.78 -33.47
N SER A 5 12.33 24.69 -32.15
CA SER A 5 13.21 24.02 -31.20
C SER A 5 12.39 23.56 -29.99
N TYR A 6 11.62 22.50 -30.20
CA TYR A 6 11.03 21.67 -29.15
C TYR A 6 11.19 20.22 -29.59
N GLU A 7 12.34 19.62 -29.28
CA GLU A 7 12.46 18.18 -29.13
C GLU A 7 12.90 17.93 -27.69
N MET A 8 12.01 17.28 -26.94
CA MET A 8 12.25 16.77 -25.60
C MET A 8 13.12 15.52 -25.71
N ASP A 9 14.19 15.50 -24.90
CA ASP A 9 14.95 14.31 -24.55
C ASP A 9 14.05 13.23 -23.95
N SER A 10 13.91 12.11 -24.67
CA SER A 10 13.45 10.82 -24.13
C SER A 10 14.45 9.70 -24.40
N ASN A 11 15.75 9.99 -24.31
CA ASN A 11 16.79 8.95 -24.33
C ASN A 11 17.19 8.55 -22.91
N ARG A 12 16.51 7.52 -22.38
CA ARG A 12 16.95 6.86 -21.15
C ARG A 12 16.80 5.34 -21.18
N ILE A 13 17.23 4.69 -22.27
CA ILE A 13 17.63 3.27 -22.24
C ILE A 13 18.82 3.08 -23.21
N SER A 14 20.05 3.08 -22.69
CA SER A 14 21.18 2.25 -23.18
C SER A 14 22.48 2.63 -22.48
N ARG A 15 22.69 2.07 -21.27
CA ARG A 15 24.04 1.74 -20.81
C ARG A 15 24.27 0.26 -21.16
N GLY A 16 24.92 0.03 -22.29
CA GLY A 16 25.37 -1.28 -22.76
C GLY A 16 26.18 -1.10 -24.04
N GLY A 17 27.48 -1.44 -24.00
CA GLY A 17 28.44 -1.16 -25.06
C GLY A 17 28.05 -1.74 -26.42
N SER A 18 28.36 -0.97 -27.48
CA SER A 18 28.07 -1.31 -28.86
C SER A 18 28.87 -2.53 -29.34
N LEU A 19 28.17 -3.61 -29.68
CA LEU A 19 28.66 -4.59 -30.66
C LEU A 19 28.27 -4.21 -32.10
N PHE A 20 27.39 -3.22 -32.25
CA PHE A 20 26.84 -2.75 -33.52
C PHE A 20 26.78 -1.22 -33.48
N GLY A 21 27.74 -0.54 -34.13
CA GLY A 21 27.98 0.91 -33.99
C GLY A 21 26.91 1.85 -34.57
N THR A 22 25.72 1.35 -34.92
CA THR A 22 24.57 2.14 -35.35
C THR A 22 23.29 1.58 -34.72
N ASP A 23 22.27 2.42 -34.54
CA ASP A 23 20.97 2.05 -33.97
C ASP A 23 20.43 0.75 -34.63
N PRO A 24 20.16 -0.32 -33.84
CA PRO A 24 19.69 -1.59 -34.37
C PRO A 24 18.38 -1.48 -35.17
N GLN A 25 17.55 -0.47 -34.91
CA GLN A 25 16.35 -0.19 -35.71
C GLN A 25 16.70 0.25 -37.13
N ILE A 26 17.74 1.07 -37.29
CA ILE A 26 18.22 1.53 -38.61
C ILE A 26 18.88 0.36 -39.35
N GLN A 27 19.59 -0.51 -38.64
CA GLN A 27 20.18 -1.72 -39.22
C GLN A 27 19.11 -2.69 -39.70
N LEU A 28 18.01 -2.85 -38.95
CA LEU A 28 16.87 -3.68 -39.35
C LEU A 28 16.26 -3.19 -40.67
N ARG A 29 16.00 -1.88 -40.80
CA ARG A 29 15.52 -1.26 -42.04
C ARG A 29 16.48 -1.47 -43.21
N LYS A 30 17.77 -1.28 -42.98
CA LYS A 30 18.80 -1.43 -44.01
C LYS A 30 18.90 -2.87 -44.49
N ALA A 31 18.87 -3.84 -43.56
CA ALA A 31 18.89 -5.26 -43.88
C ALA A 31 17.68 -5.67 -44.73
N LEU A 32 16.48 -5.16 -44.42
CA LEU A 32 15.26 -5.41 -45.22
C LEU A 32 15.38 -4.83 -46.64
N ARG A 33 15.83 -3.57 -46.78
CA ARG A 33 15.99 -2.94 -48.09
C ARG A 33 17.05 -3.62 -48.95
N ASN A 34 18.17 -4.01 -48.35
CA ASN A 34 19.28 -4.69 -49.02
C ASN A 34 19.05 -6.19 -49.25
N ASN A 35 17.91 -6.74 -48.81
CA ASN A 35 17.59 -8.18 -48.89
C ASN A 35 18.56 -9.08 -48.08
N GLU A 36 19.08 -8.59 -46.95
CA GLU A 36 20.01 -9.32 -46.08
C GLU A 36 19.27 -10.13 -44.99
N TYR A 37 18.62 -11.23 -45.39
CA TYR A 37 17.76 -12.02 -44.50
C TYR A 37 18.48 -12.57 -43.25
N ALA A 38 19.74 -13.03 -43.39
CA ALA A 38 20.50 -13.56 -42.26
C ALA A 38 20.78 -12.51 -41.16
N THR A 39 21.09 -11.28 -41.56
CA THR A 39 21.28 -10.15 -40.64
C THR A 39 19.96 -9.75 -40.00
N PHE A 40 18.90 -9.67 -40.80
CA PHE A 40 17.55 -9.35 -40.33
C PHE A 40 17.05 -10.36 -39.29
N LYS A 41 17.16 -11.66 -39.59
CA LYS A 41 16.76 -12.74 -38.68
C LYS A 41 17.51 -12.70 -37.35
N LYS A 42 18.82 -12.42 -37.39
CA LYS A 42 19.62 -12.24 -36.16
C LYS A 42 19.06 -11.09 -35.34
N LEU A 43 18.89 -9.90 -35.93
CA LEU A 43 18.41 -8.71 -35.23
C LEU A 43 17.03 -8.93 -34.59
N VAL A 44 16.09 -9.56 -35.31
CA VAL A 44 14.77 -9.91 -34.77
C VAL A 44 14.87 -10.93 -33.62
N SER A 45 15.70 -11.97 -33.76
CA SER A 45 15.86 -13.01 -32.73
C SER A 45 16.50 -12.52 -31.41
N TYR A 46 17.31 -11.46 -31.46
CA TYR A 46 17.90 -10.86 -30.26
C TYR A 46 16.89 -10.06 -29.41
N GLY A 47 15.70 -9.75 -29.94
CA GLY A 47 14.64 -9.04 -29.21
C GLY A 47 14.95 -7.58 -28.84
N ALA A 48 16.02 -7.01 -29.41
CA ALA A 48 16.46 -5.64 -29.12
C ALA A 48 15.89 -4.58 -30.09
N VAL A 49 14.89 -4.95 -30.90
CA VAL A 49 14.34 -4.11 -31.97
C VAL A 49 12.82 -4.05 -31.85
N ASP A 50 12.24 -2.87 -32.05
CA ASP A 50 10.80 -2.68 -32.08
C ASP A 50 10.26 -2.93 -33.50
N LEU A 51 9.46 -3.98 -33.68
CA LEU A 51 8.87 -4.34 -34.98
C LEU A 51 7.70 -3.41 -35.36
N GLU A 52 7.11 -2.73 -34.38
CA GLU A 52 5.99 -1.79 -34.54
C GLU A 52 6.42 -0.35 -34.81
N TYR A 53 7.74 -0.09 -34.77
CA TYR A 53 8.32 1.21 -35.04
C TYR A 53 8.00 1.68 -36.47
N THR A 54 7.40 2.87 -36.57
CA THR A 54 7.12 3.53 -37.85
C THR A 54 8.33 4.34 -38.27
N TYR A 55 8.96 3.96 -39.39
CA TYR A 55 10.13 4.66 -39.90
C TYR A 55 9.77 6.07 -40.40
N PRO A 56 10.53 7.12 -39.99
CA PRO A 56 10.28 8.47 -40.46
C PRO A 56 10.60 8.62 -41.96
N TYR A 57 10.41 9.83 -42.49
CA TYR A 57 10.68 10.18 -43.90
C TYR A 57 11.98 9.52 -44.42
N PRO A 58 11.99 8.94 -45.64
CA PRO A 58 10.93 8.95 -46.67
C PRO A 58 9.84 7.87 -46.56
N ASP A 59 9.91 6.96 -45.60
CA ASP A 59 9.07 5.74 -45.63
C ASP A 59 7.69 5.95 -45.04
N TYR A 60 7.62 6.52 -43.83
CA TYR A 60 6.40 6.58 -43.03
C TYR A 60 5.72 5.23 -42.77
N LYS A 61 6.46 4.11 -42.90
CA LYS A 61 5.92 2.73 -42.83
C LYS A 61 6.49 1.95 -41.66
N THR A 62 5.75 0.97 -41.14
CA THR A 62 6.29 -0.03 -40.20
C THR A 62 7.20 -1.04 -40.91
N CYS A 63 7.90 -1.89 -40.15
CA CYS A 63 8.76 -2.92 -40.75
C CYS A 63 7.98 -3.92 -41.61
N LEU A 64 6.76 -4.29 -41.19
CA LEU A 64 5.86 -5.15 -41.96
C LEU A 64 5.36 -4.44 -43.23
N GLU A 65 4.92 -3.18 -43.11
CA GLU A 65 4.45 -2.39 -44.26
C GLU A 65 5.55 -2.19 -45.31
N LEU A 66 6.81 -2.01 -44.88
CA LEU A 66 7.96 -1.96 -45.78
C LEU A 66 8.19 -3.30 -46.47
N ALA A 67 8.15 -4.42 -45.72
CA ALA A 67 8.31 -5.75 -46.31
C ALA A 67 7.23 -6.04 -47.36
N VAL A 68 5.97 -5.65 -47.10
CA VAL A 68 4.83 -5.86 -48.01
C VAL A 68 4.88 -4.97 -49.24
N SER A 69 5.43 -3.75 -49.10
CA SER A 69 5.50 -2.79 -50.21
C SER A 69 6.56 -3.13 -51.26
N GLU A 70 7.57 -3.93 -50.91
CA GLU A 70 8.69 -4.29 -51.78
C GLU A 70 8.49 -5.68 -52.39
N PRO A 71 8.85 -5.90 -53.66
CA PRO A 71 8.82 -7.24 -54.28
C PRO A 71 9.88 -8.17 -53.64
N ASP A 72 9.67 -9.48 -53.75
CA ASP A 72 10.63 -10.52 -53.33
C ASP A 72 11.04 -10.48 -51.84
N ARG A 73 10.10 -10.14 -50.92
CA ARG A 73 10.33 -10.09 -49.46
C ARG A 73 9.55 -11.14 -48.66
N GLN A 74 9.17 -12.23 -49.33
CA GLN A 74 8.37 -13.33 -48.78
C GLN A 74 8.92 -13.89 -47.45
N GLU A 75 10.22 -14.14 -47.38
CA GLU A 75 10.87 -14.70 -46.18
C GLU A 75 10.84 -13.74 -44.99
N PHE A 76 10.92 -12.43 -45.25
CA PHE A 76 10.84 -11.38 -44.23
C PHE A 76 9.42 -11.28 -43.67
N ILE A 77 8.40 -11.32 -44.55
CA ILE A 77 6.99 -11.30 -44.15
C ILE A 77 6.69 -12.52 -43.28
N LYS A 78 7.06 -13.73 -43.71
CA LYS A 78 6.86 -14.96 -42.93
C LYS A 78 7.53 -14.88 -41.55
N LEU A 79 8.75 -14.36 -41.48
CA LEU A 79 9.44 -14.19 -40.21
C LEU A 79 8.74 -13.17 -39.31
N LEU A 80 8.30 -12.03 -39.85
CA LEU A 80 7.58 -11.00 -39.09
C LEU A 80 6.23 -11.52 -38.57
N LEU A 81 5.51 -12.30 -39.37
CA LEU A 81 4.25 -12.93 -38.96
C LEU A 81 4.44 -13.98 -37.86
N GLN A 82 5.60 -14.62 -37.74
CA GLN A 82 5.89 -15.50 -36.60
C GLN A 82 5.99 -14.76 -35.25
N HIS A 83 6.09 -13.42 -35.26
CA HIS A 83 6.09 -12.58 -34.08
C HIS A 83 4.73 -11.88 -33.86
N GLU A 84 4.53 -11.29 -32.68
CA GLU A 84 3.29 -10.58 -32.29
C GLU A 84 3.17 -9.18 -32.94
N VAL A 85 3.31 -9.10 -34.26
CA VAL A 85 3.17 -7.87 -35.05
C VAL A 85 1.69 -7.56 -35.30
N GLN A 86 1.30 -6.28 -35.27
CA GLN A 86 -0.03 -5.79 -35.57
C GLN A 86 -0.32 -5.81 -37.08
N VAL A 87 -0.83 -6.93 -37.58
CA VAL A 87 -1.09 -7.15 -39.01
C VAL A 87 -2.21 -6.28 -39.62
N ASN A 88 -3.09 -5.72 -38.79
CA ASN A 88 -4.24 -4.90 -39.21
C ASN A 88 -4.06 -3.39 -38.93
N LYS A 89 -2.88 -2.96 -38.52
CA LYS A 89 -2.60 -1.55 -38.22
C LYS A 89 -2.80 -0.69 -39.47
N VAL A 90 -3.54 0.40 -39.34
CA VAL A 90 -3.75 1.36 -40.43
C VAL A 90 -2.72 2.48 -40.27
N ASN A 91 -1.95 2.73 -41.33
CA ASN A 91 -0.93 3.76 -41.35
C ASN A 91 -1.57 5.16 -41.29
N ASP A 92 -1.14 6.01 -40.34
CA ASP A 92 -1.69 7.36 -40.14
C ASP A 92 -1.49 8.31 -41.33
N LYS A 93 -0.45 8.09 -42.15
CA LYS A 93 -0.14 8.95 -43.31
C LYS A 93 -0.89 8.51 -44.56
N ASP A 94 -0.84 7.23 -44.88
CA ASP A 94 -1.44 6.69 -46.11
C ASP A 94 -2.91 6.28 -45.94
N GLY A 95 -3.33 6.01 -44.70
CA GLY A 95 -4.65 5.46 -44.36
C GLY A 95 -4.83 4.00 -44.79
N LYS A 96 -3.73 3.28 -45.05
CA LYS A 96 -3.69 1.92 -45.60
C LYS A 96 -3.24 0.92 -44.55
N ALA A 97 -3.81 -0.28 -44.62
CA ALA A 97 -3.34 -1.45 -43.86
C ALA A 97 -2.39 -2.29 -44.74
N PRO A 98 -1.59 -3.21 -44.17
CA PRO A 98 -0.68 -4.08 -44.94
C PRO A 98 -1.36 -4.77 -46.13
N ILE A 99 -2.58 -5.29 -45.96
CA ILE A 99 -3.34 -5.92 -47.06
C ILE A 99 -3.66 -4.95 -48.21
N HIS A 100 -3.90 -3.67 -47.92
CA HIS A 100 -4.12 -2.64 -48.94
C HIS A 100 -2.84 -2.29 -49.68
N LEU A 101 -1.71 -2.25 -48.98
CA LEU A 101 -0.39 -2.01 -49.59
C LEU A 101 0.01 -3.16 -50.51
N ALA A 102 -0.33 -4.41 -50.16
CA ALA A 102 -0.10 -5.56 -51.03
C ALA A 102 -0.88 -5.44 -52.35
N VAL A 103 -2.18 -5.09 -52.27
CA VAL A 103 -3.03 -4.94 -53.46
C VAL A 103 -2.62 -3.75 -54.33
N GLU A 104 -2.30 -2.60 -53.73
CA GLU A 104 -1.91 -1.40 -54.47
C GLU A 104 -0.59 -1.58 -55.23
N ASN A 105 0.41 -2.21 -54.61
CA ASN A 105 1.69 -2.51 -55.27
C ASN A 105 1.61 -3.75 -56.18
N GLY A 106 0.45 -4.41 -56.23
CA GLY A 106 0.25 -5.67 -56.94
C GLY A 106 1.15 -6.80 -56.44
N ASN A 107 1.50 -6.85 -55.15
CA ASN A 107 2.38 -7.87 -54.61
C ASN A 107 1.59 -9.16 -54.28
N LEU A 108 1.41 -10.03 -55.28
CA LEU A 108 0.66 -11.29 -55.17
C LEU A 108 1.20 -12.20 -54.07
N ASP A 109 2.52 -12.35 -53.98
CA ASP A 109 3.13 -13.24 -52.99
C ASP A 109 3.01 -12.71 -51.56
N ALA A 110 3.16 -11.38 -51.39
CA ALA A 110 2.88 -10.77 -50.08
C ALA A 110 1.42 -10.94 -49.69
N LEU A 111 0.50 -10.76 -50.65
CA LEU A 111 -0.93 -10.96 -50.41
C LEU A 111 -1.24 -12.41 -50.02
N SER A 112 -0.69 -13.41 -50.71
CA SER A 112 -0.92 -14.82 -50.38
C SER A 112 -0.40 -15.17 -48.99
N ILE A 113 0.79 -14.71 -48.62
CA ILE A 113 1.39 -14.96 -47.30
C ILE A 113 0.60 -14.26 -46.19
N LEU A 114 0.13 -13.03 -46.43
CA LEU A 114 -0.72 -12.32 -45.48
C LEU A 114 -2.03 -13.11 -45.28
N LEU A 115 -2.69 -13.55 -46.35
CA LEU A 115 -3.96 -14.28 -46.27
C LEU A 115 -3.84 -15.69 -45.67
N GLU A 116 -2.63 -16.24 -45.50
CA GLU A 116 -2.39 -17.47 -44.73
C GLU A 116 -2.49 -17.25 -43.21
N ASP A 117 -2.45 -16.00 -42.73
CA ASP A 117 -2.50 -15.68 -41.30
C ASP A 117 -3.92 -15.34 -40.83
N ASP A 118 -4.45 -16.16 -39.92
CA ASP A 118 -5.81 -16.02 -39.37
C ASP A 118 -6.08 -14.68 -38.67
N ARG A 119 -5.03 -13.92 -38.30
CA ARG A 119 -5.16 -12.62 -37.61
C ARG A 119 -5.56 -11.49 -38.56
N ILE A 120 -5.48 -11.68 -39.88
CA ILE A 120 -5.74 -10.60 -40.84
C ILE A 120 -7.24 -10.35 -41.03
N ASP A 121 -7.64 -9.09 -40.85
CA ASP A 121 -8.97 -8.63 -41.21
C ASP A 121 -9.03 -8.28 -42.70
N VAL A 122 -9.56 -9.21 -43.48
CA VAL A 122 -9.74 -9.08 -44.94
C VAL A 122 -10.75 -7.99 -45.34
N ASN A 123 -11.54 -7.47 -44.39
CA ASN A 123 -12.61 -6.48 -44.64
C ASN A 123 -12.26 -5.08 -44.15
N ILE A 124 -11.03 -4.86 -43.68
CA ILE A 124 -10.55 -3.55 -43.25
C ILE A 124 -10.68 -2.51 -44.36
N LYS A 125 -11.05 -1.28 -44.02
CA LYS A 125 -11.34 -0.20 -44.99
C LYS A 125 -10.23 0.86 -45.03
N CYS A 126 -9.73 1.16 -46.23
CA CYS A 126 -8.85 2.29 -46.53
C CYS A 126 -9.62 3.35 -47.33
N LYS A 127 -9.83 4.54 -46.74
CA LYS A 127 -10.60 5.65 -47.35
C LYS A 127 -11.98 5.20 -47.88
N GLY A 128 -12.59 4.25 -47.16
CA GLY A 128 -13.86 3.62 -47.52
C GLY A 128 -13.75 2.34 -48.37
N ASN A 129 -12.65 2.11 -49.09
CA ASN A 129 -12.50 0.92 -49.94
C ASN A 129 -11.98 -0.29 -49.13
N THR A 130 -12.50 -1.49 -49.39
CA THR A 130 -11.87 -2.75 -48.98
C THR A 130 -10.73 -3.12 -49.95
N ALA A 131 -9.85 -4.04 -49.54
CA ALA A 131 -8.80 -4.59 -50.41
C ALA A 131 -9.39 -5.17 -51.72
N LEU A 132 -10.50 -5.91 -51.64
CA LEU A 132 -11.23 -6.43 -52.80
C LEU A 132 -11.71 -5.31 -53.74
N LEU A 133 -12.32 -4.25 -53.19
CA LEU A 133 -12.80 -3.13 -54.00
C LEU A 133 -11.64 -2.33 -54.63
N MET A 134 -10.52 -2.21 -53.93
CA MET A 134 -9.30 -1.56 -54.43
C MET A 134 -8.71 -2.36 -55.61
N ALA A 135 -8.67 -3.69 -55.52
CA ALA A 135 -8.20 -4.55 -56.62
C ALA A 135 -9.08 -4.40 -57.88
N VAL A 136 -10.41 -4.44 -57.73
CA VAL A 136 -11.36 -4.29 -58.86
C VAL A 136 -11.29 -2.90 -59.49
N LYS A 137 -11.04 -1.84 -58.70
CA LYS A 137 -10.87 -0.48 -59.23
C LYS A 137 -9.52 -0.29 -59.91
N GLY A 138 -8.45 -0.91 -59.40
CA GLY A 138 -7.10 -0.80 -59.95
C GLY A 138 -7.00 -1.25 -61.42
N ILE A 139 -7.88 -2.16 -61.85
CA ILE A 139 -7.98 -2.59 -63.26
C ILE A 139 -8.36 -1.44 -64.20
N GLN A 140 -9.12 -0.44 -63.70
CA GLN A 140 -9.51 0.73 -64.48
C GLN A 140 -8.33 1.66 -64.80
N ASP A 141 -7.32 1.70 -63.91
CA ASP A 141 -6.21 2.64 -63.95
C ASP A 141 -4.96 2.07 -64.68
N LEU A 142 -5.09 0.93 -65.37
CA LEU A 142 -4.02 0.27 -66.13
C LEU A 142 -3.82 0.90 -67.52
N ASP A 143 -2.57 1.25 -67.87
CA ASP A 143 -2.14 1.67 -69.22
C ASP A 143 -2.16 0.50 -70.24
N ASP A 144 -2.02 0.81 -71.54
CA ASP A 144 -2.25 -0.05 -72.72
C ASP A 144 -1.55 -1.44 -72.77
N ASN A 145 -0.69 -1.81 -71.81
CA ASN A 145 -0.14 -3.16 -71.64
C ASN A 145 -1.12 -4.07 -70.87
N ARG A 146 -2.25 -4.38 -71.52
CA ARG A 146 -3.51 -4.80 -70.91
C ARG A 146 -3.61 -6.22 -70.35
N GLU A 147 -2.80 -7.18 -70.81
CA GLU A 147 -3.08 -8.60 -70.51
C GLU A 147 -2.37 -9.12 -69.25
N GLU A 148 -1.06 -8.86 -69.10
CA GLU A 148 -0.27 -9.40 -67.98
C GLU A 148 -0.66 -8.75 -66.64
N SER A 149 -0.86 -7.42 -66.64
CA SER A 149 -1.34 -6.69 -65.45
C SER A 149 -2.76 -7.08 -65.07
N MET A 150 -3.64 -7.35 -66.05
CA MET A 150 -5.02 -7.78 -65.76
C MET A 150 -5.04 -9.16 -65.08
N SER A 151 -4.30 -10.14 -65.62
CA SER A 151 -4.20 -11.48 -65.02
C SER A 151 -3.77 -11.41 -63.55
N LYS A 152 -2.82 -10.52 -63.25
CA LYS A 152 -2.33 -10.29 -61.90
C LYS A 152 -3.41 -9.80 -60.92
N TYR A 153 -4.27 -8.87 -61.37
CA TYR A 153 -5.39 -8.39 -60.56
C TYR A 153 -6.50 -9.43 -60.45
N GLU A 154 -6.76 -10.23 -61.49
CA GLU A 154 -7.69 -11.35 -61.43
C GLU A 154 -7.25 -12.39 -60.38
N ASP A 155 -5.96 -12.74 -60.37
CA ASP A 155 -5.38 -13.66 -59.39
C ASP A 155 -5.47 -13.09 -57.95
N MET A 156 -5.21 -11.79 -57.76
CA MET A 156 -5.39 -11.12 -56.46
C MET A 156 -6.84 -11.16 -55.99
N ILE A 157 -7.79 -10.92 -56.91
CA ILE A 157 -9.22 -10.96 -56.62
C ILE A 157 -9.65 -12.37 -56.25
N GLU A 158 -9.18 -13.40 -56.97
CA GLU A 158 -9.46 -14.79 -56.65
C GLU A 158 -8.94 -15.16 -55.25
N LEU A 159 -7.72 -14.75 -54.89
CA LEU A 159 -7.15 -14.97 -53.55
C LEU A 159 -7.97 -14.28 -52.45
N LEU A 160 -8.34 -13.01 -52.66
CA LEU A 160 -9.17 -12.24 -51.72
C LEU A 160 -10.57 -12.86 -51.53
N LEU A 161 -11.18 -13.36 -52.62
CA LEU A 161 -12.47 -14.03 -52.56
C LEU A 161 -12.38 -15.38 -51.84
N LYS A 162 -11.34 -16.19 -52.09
CA LYS A 162 -11.09 -17.44 -51.35
C LYS A 162 -10.90 -17.20 -49.84
N ALA A 163 -10.25 -16.09 -49.49
CA ALA A 163 -10.08 -15.67 -48.10
C ALA A 163 -11.38 -15.15 -47.43
N GLY A 164 -12.50 -15.06 -48.17
CA GLY A 164 -13.80 -14.69 -47.62
C GLY A 164 -14.03 -13.19 -47.46
N CYS A 165 -13.43 -12.36 -48.32
CA CYS A 165 -13.76 -10.93 -48.38
C CYS A 165 -15.27 -10.70 -48.61
N ASN A 166 -15.82 -9.70 -47.93
CA ASN A 166 -17.19 -9.26 -48.09
C ASN A 166 -17.39 -8.55 -49.43
N VAL A 167 -18.10 -9.20 -50.34
CA VAL A 167 -18.39 -8.74 -51.71
C VAL A 167 -19.40 -7.59 -51.77
N ASN A 168 -20.12 -7.34 -50.68
CA ASN A 168 -21.16 -6.31 -50.57
C ASN A 168 -20.71 -5.02 -49.89
N SER A 169 -19.46 -4.96 -49.40
CA SER A 169 -18.95 -3.79 -48.67
C SER A 169 -18.74 -2.61 -49.63
N PRO A 170 -19.47 -1.48 -49.48
CA PRO A 170 -19.33 -0.34 -50.37
C PRO A 170 -18.21 0.61 -49.92
N ASP A 171 -17.73 1.43 -50.85
CA ASP A 171 -16.97 2.64 -50.54
C ASP A 171 -17.84 3.80 -50.04
N ASN A 172 -17.21 4.94 -49.74
CA ASN A 172 -17.88 6.16 -49.29
C ASN A 172 -18.85 6.77 -50.33
N LYS A 173 -18.83 6.29 -51.59
CA LYS A 173 -19.74 6.70 -52.67
C LYS A 173 -20.83 5.67 -52.93
N GLY A 174 -20.94 4.61 -52.10
CA GLY A 174 -21.89 3.51 -52.32
C GLY A 174 -21.48 2.55 -53.43
N ILE A 175 -20.22 2.56 -53.87
CA ILE A 175 -19.72 1.67 -54.92
C ILE A 175 -19.30 0.35 -54.31
N THR A 176 -19.93 -0.75 -54.71
CA THR A 176 -19.57 -2.13 -54.34
C THR A 176 -18.62 -2.77 -55.36
N PRO A 177 -17.89 -3.85 -55.01
CA PRO A 177 -17.08 -4.62 -55.96
C PRO A 177 -17.84 -5.05 -57.21
N ILE A 178 -19.06 -5.58 -57.04
CA ILE A 178 -19.92 -6.01 -58.15
C ILE A 178 -20.36 -4.84 -59.04
N TYR A 179 -20.66 -3.68 -58.44
CA TYR A 179 -20.96 -2.46 -59.19
C TYR A 179 -19.76 -2.06 -60.08
N SER A 180 -18.55 -2.08 -59.51
CA SER A 180 -17.34 -1.67 -60.23
C SER A 180 -17.04 -2.62 -61.39
N ALA A 181 -17.14 -3.94 -61.16
CA ALA A 181 -16.94 -4.95 -62.18
C ALA A 181 -17.98 -4.87 -63.31
N ALA A 182 -19.27 -4.70 -62.98
CA ALA A 182 -20.34 -4.55 -63.97
C ALA A 182 -20.19 -3.28 -64.81
N LYS A 183 -19.84 -2.16 -64.19
CA LYS A 183 -19.60 -0.89 -64.90
C LYS A 183 -18.40 -0.96 -65.84
N GLN A 184 -17.37 -1.73 -65.50
CA GLN A 184 -16.17 -1.91 -66.31
C GLN A 184 -16.30 -3.01 -67.37
N GLY A 185 -17.37 -3.82 -67.35
CA GLY A 185 -17.52 -4.94 -68.28
C GLY A 185 -16.65 -6.16 -67.95
N LEU A 186 -16.30 -6.36 -66.68
CA LEU A 186 -15.38 -7.44 -66.23
C LEU A 186 -16.15 -8.74 -65.93
N GLU A 187 -16.59 -9.44 -66.98
CA GLU A 187 -17.40 -10.67 -66.85
C GLU A 187 -16.70 -11.77 -66.02
N ARG A 188 -15.38 -11.92 -66.17
CA ARG A 188 -14.60 -12.93 -65.43
C ARG A 188 -14.66 -12.70 -63.92
N ILE A 189 -14.49 -11.45 -63.49
CA ILE A 189 -14.56 -11.05 -62.08
C ILE A 189 -15.98 -11.24 -61.52
N ILE A 190 -17.01 -10.93 -62.32
CA ILE A 190 -18.41 -11.16 -61.92
C ILE A 190 -18.66 -12.64 -61.67
N ASN A 191 -18.14 -13.53 -62.54
CA ASN A 191 -18.23 -14.97 -62.34
C ASN A 191 -17.42 -15.43 -61.12
N LEU A 192 -16.20 -14.91 -60.89
CA LEU A 192 -15.42 -15.22 -59.67
C LEU A 192 -16.18 -14.80 -58.40
N ILE A 193 -16.78 -13.60 -58.40
CA ILE A 193 -17.61 -13.15 -57.27
C ILE A 193 -18.80 -14.09 -57.08
N LEU A 194 -19.47 -14.54 -58.15
CA LEU A 194 -20.58 -15.51 -58.06
C LEU A 194 -20.14 -16.88 -57.52
N ASP A 195 -18.97 -17.36 -57.93
CA ASP A 195 -18.45 -18.69 -57.55
C ASP A 195 -17.99 -18.74 -56.09
N TYR A 196 -17.46 -17.64 -55.56
CA TYR A 196 -16.86 -17.57 -54.22
C TYR A 196 -17.66 -16.72 -53.20
N ALA A 197 -18.76 -16.07 -53.60
CA ALA A 197 -19.60 -15.32 -52.66
C ALA A 197 -20.24 -16.25 -51.62
N LYS A 198 -19.94 -15.99 -50.34
CA LYS A 198 -20.56 -16.69 -49.21
C LYS A 198 -21.89 -16.05 -48.79
N ASP A 199 -22.02 -14.74 -48.96
CA ASP A 199 -23.20 -13.95 -48.62
C ASP A 199 -24.05 -13.65 -49.88
N PRO A 200 -25.38 -13.50 -49.75
CA PRO A 200 -26.22 -13.09 -50.86
C PRO A 200 -25.77 -11.73 -51.39
N ILE A 201 -25.54 -11.64 -52.70
CA ILE A 201 -25.00 -10.44 -53.34
C ILE A 201 -26.09 -9.37 -53.41
N ASP A 202 -25.80 -8.20 -52.83
CA ASP A 202 -26.69 -7.05 -52.82
C ASP A 202 -26.48 -6.21 -54.07
N LEU A 203 -27.51 -6.17 -54.92
CA LEU A 203 -27.47 -5.45 -56.19
C LEU A 203 -28.18 -4.09 -56.16
N ASP A 204 -28.99 -3.81 -55.14
CA ASP A 204 -30.00 -2.74 -55.19
C ASP A 204 -29.89 -1.71 -54.05
N THR A 205 -29.27 -2.04 -52.91
CA THR A 205 -29.22 -1.14 -51.76
C THR A 205 -28.42 0.13 -52.04
N TYR A 206 -27.32 0.01 -52.78
CA TYR A 206 -26.42 1.14 -53.02
C TYR A 206 -26.63 1.73 -54.43
N LYS A 207 -26.74 3.07 -54.46
CA LYS A 207 -26.98 3.86 -55.68
C LYS A 207 -25.83 4.82 -55.91
N ASP A 208 -25.41 4.96 -57.16
CA ASP A 208 -24.43 5.99 -57.55
C ASP A 208 -25.02 7.41 -57.45
N ILE A 209 -24.18 8.43 -57.64
CA ILE A 209 -24.61 9.84 -57.67
C ILE A 209 -25.68 10.15 -58.74
N ARG A 210 -25.91 9.24 -59.69
CA ARG A 210 -26.94 9.33 -60.74
C ARG A 210 -28.14 8.42 -60.46
N GLY A 211 -28.22 7.82 -59.26
CA GLY A 211 -29.31 6.95 -58.82
C GLY A 211 -29.27 5.52 -59.38
N ARG A 212 -28.21 5.12 -60.08
CA ARG A 212 -28.08 3.80 -60.72
C ARG A 212 -27.51 2.79 -59.75
N THR A 213 -28.10 1.59 -59.73
CA THR A 213 -27.70 0.47 -58.87
C THR A 213 -26.72 -0.47 -59.59
N ALA A 214 -26.12 -1.42 -58.87
CA ALA A 214 -25.30 -2.46 -59.50
C ALA A 214 -26.12 -3.29 -60.51
N ARG A 215 -27.40 -3.55 -60.21
CA ARG A 215 -28.33 -4.21 -61.13
C ARG A 215 -28.49 -3.47 -62.46
N TYR A 216 -28.50 -2.13 -62.46
CA TYR A 216 -28.61 -1.35 -63.69
C TYR A 216 -27.46 -1.62 -64.66
N TYR A 217 -26.21 -1.54 -64.19
CA TYR A 217 -25.03 -1.81 -65.03
C TYR A 217 -24.89 -3.28 -65.39
N LEU A 218 -25.28 -4.18 -64.48
CA LEU A 218 -25.29 -5.61 -64.77
C LEU A 218 -26.32 -5.96 -65.85
N ASN A 219 -27.49 -5.32 -65.85
CA ASN A 219 -28.51 -5.48 -66.90
C ASN A 219 -28.08 -4.89 -68.24
N ASP A 220 -27.34 -3.77 -68.22
CA ASP A 220 -26.80 -3.10 -69.41
C ASP A 220 -25.67 -3.92 -70.06
N ALA A 221 -24.75 -4.45 -69.25
CA ALA A 221 -23.57 -5.18 -69.74
C ALA A 221 -23.80 -6.69 -69.91
N PHE A 222 -24.48 -7.36 -68.97
CA PHE A 222 -24.57 -8.84 -68.88
C PHE A 222 -25.95 -9.34 -68.40
N PRO A 223 -27.01 -9.17 -69.22
CA PRO A 223 -28.37 -9.54 -68.83
C PRO A 223 -28.55 -11.05 -68.55
N HIS A 224 -27.71 -11.93 -69.12
CA HIS A 224 -27.76 -13.38 -68.89
C HIS A 224 -27.33 -13.81 -67.48
N LEU A 225 -26.57 -12.99 -66.76
CA LEU A 225 -26.09 -13.33 -65.42
C LEU A 225 -27.13 -13.04 -64.33
N LEU A 226 -28.12 -12.17 -64.58
CA LEU A 226 -29.14 -11.77 -63.60
C LEU A 226 -29.92 -12.96 -63.01
N ALA A 227 -30.23 -13.97 -63.82
CA ALA A 227 -30.95 -15.16 -63.38
C ALA A 227 -30.19 -15.96 -62.30
N LYS A 228 -28.84 -15.92 -62.32
CA LYS A 228 -28.01 -16.60 -61.31
C LYS A 228 -28.10 -15.91 -59.94
N PHE A 229 -28.18 -14.58 -59.91
CA PHE A 229 -28.28 -13.82 -58.65
C PHE A 229 -29.63 -14.02 -57.94
N GLU A 230 -30.73 -14.19 -58.70
CA GLU A 230 -32.08 -14.40 -58.14
C GLU A 230 -32.29 -15.77 -57.50
N THR A 231 -31.41 -16.73 -57.80
CA THR A 231 -31.48 -18.10 -57.24
C THR A 231 -30.82 -18.19 -55.85
N ILE A 232 -29.86 -17.30 -55.55
CA ILE A 232 -29.07 -17.28 -54.31
C ILE A 232 -29.80 -16.53 -53.17
N SER A 233 -30.67 -15.57 -53.49
CA SER A 233 -31.34 -14.70 -52.50
C SER A 233 -32.49 -15.34 -51.71
N LYS A 234 -32.81 -16.63 -51.96
CA LYS A 234 -33.97 -17.34 -51.36
C LYS A 234 -33.62 -18.34 -50.25
N GLN A 235 -32.39 -18.39 -49.76
CA GLN A 235 -32.11 -19.12 -48.52
C GLN A 235 -32.40 -18.22 -47.32
N GLU A 236 -33.45 -18.53 -46.55
CA GLU A 236 -33.73 -17.86 -45.27
C GLU A 236 -32.54 -18.06 -44.33
N GLU A 237 -31.80 -16.98 -44.04
CA GLU A 237 -30.66 -17.00 -43.12
C GLU A 237 -31.12 -17.39 -41.70
N ILE A 238 -30.66 -18.54 -41.22
CA ILE A 238 -30.78 -18.97 -39.84
C ILE A 238 -29.79 -18.13 -39.02
N ILE A 239 -30.28 -17.32 -38.07
CA ILE A 239 -29.44 -16.52 -37.18
C ILE A 239 -29.03 -17.40 -35.99
N ASP A 240 -27.81 -17.95 -36.05
CA ASP A 240 -27.22 -18.79 -35.00
C ASP A 240 -26.54 -17.93 -33.91
N PRO A 241 -26.65 -18.28 -32.60
CA PRO A 241 -25.81 -17.74 -31.52
C PRO A 241 -24.32 -17.56 -31.87
N ASP A 242 -23.71 -18.48 -32.61
CA ASP A 242 -22.28 -18.39 -32.97
C ASP A 242 -21.98 -17.21 -33.91
N LYS A 243 -22.91 -16.88 -34.81
CA LYS A 243 -22.82 -15.69 -35.67
C LYS A 243 -22.85 -14.41 -34.82
N LEU A 244 -23.68 -14.37 -33.77
CA LEU A 244 -23.74 -13.24 -32.85
C LEU A 244 -22.44 -13.08 -32.06
N PHE A 245 -21.82 -14.18 -31.60
CA PHE A 245 -20.50 -14.15 -30.96
C PHE A 245 -19.41 -13.64 -31.92
N SER A 246 -19.50 -13.98 -33.21
CA SER A 246 -18.55 -13.49 -34.21
C SER A 246 -18.62 -11.97 -34.39
N TYR A 247 -19.83 -11.37 -34.37
CA TYR A 247 -19.99 -9.92 -34.43
C TYR A 247 -19.35 -9.21 -33.23
N LEU A 248 -19.53 -9.76 -32.02
CA LEU A 248 -18.90 -9.21 -30.81
C LEU A 248 -17.38 -9.33 -30.87
N SER A 249 -16.85 -10.42 -31.41
CA SER A 249 -15.40 -10.64 -31.55
C SER A 249 -14.75 -9.70 -32.57
N ARG A 250 -15.48 -9.33 -33.63
CA ARG A 250 -15.05 -8.41 -34.71
C ARG A 250 -15.35 -6.93 -34.43
N HIS A 251 -15.86 -6.59 -33.24
CA HIS A 251 -16.26 -5.22 -32.87
C HIS A 251 -17.39 -4.62 -33.73
N GLU A 252 -18.29 -5.44 -34.26
CA GLU A 252 -19.43 -5.00 -35.09
C GLU A 252 -20.72 -4.80 -34.27
N GLU A 253 -20.74 -3.77 -33.42
CA GLU A 253 -21.86 -3.48 -32.50
C GLU A 253 -23.21 -3.29 -33.23
N ASP A 254 -23.21 -2.55 -34.34
CA ASP A 254 -24.44 -2.20 -35.06
C ASP A 254 -25.05 -3.41 -35.80
N ASN A 255 -24.21 -4.29 -36.34
CA ASN A 255 -24.66 -5.54 -36.98
C ASN A 255 -25.25 -6.50 -35.94
N PHE A 256 -24.61 -6.61 -34.78
CA PHE A 256 -25.15 -7.37 -33.65
C PHE A 256 -26.53 -6.86 -33.26
N ILE A 257 -26.68 -5.55 -33.02
CA ILE A 257 -27.95 -4.97 -32.58
C ILE A 257 -29.03 -5.19 -33.65
N ARG A 258 -28.71 -5.02 -34.93
CA ARG A 258 -29.65 -5.25 -36.03
C ARG A 258 -30.18 -6.69 -36.06
N ASP A 259 -29.30 -7.68 -35.97
CA ASP A 259 -29.71 -9.08 -36.10
C ASP A 259 -30.31 -9.62 -34.79
N TYR A 260 -29.81 -9.18 -33.63
CA TYR A 260 -30.40 -9.48 -32.33
C TYR A 260 -31.80 -8.87 -32.17
N THR A 261 -32.02 -7.63 -32.61
CA THR A 261 -33.37 -7.02 -32.57
C THR A 261 -34.37 -7.72 -33.50
N LYS A 262 -33.92 -8.33 -34.61
CA LYS A 262 -34.78 -9.23 -35.42
C LYS A 262 -35.20 -10.46 -34.62
N LEU A 263 -34.27 -11.10 -33.89
CA LEU A 263 -34.58 -12.23 -33.00
C LEU A 263 -35.52 -11.84 -31.86
N VAL A 264 -35.33 -10.66 -31.28
CA VAL A 264 -36.23 -10.12 -30.24
C VAL A 264 -37.64 -9.92 -30.79
N LYS A 265 -37.78 -9.32 -31.97
CA LYS A 265 -39.08 -9.15 -32.65
C LYS A 265 -39.78 -10.48 -32.95
N LYS A 266 -39.01 -11.53 -33.28
CA LYS A 266 -39.53 -12.89 -33.51
C LYS A 266 -39.77 -13.69 -32.23
N ASN A 267 -39.44 -13.16 -31.04
CA ASN A 267 -39.42 -13.88 -29.76
C ASN A 267 -38.48 -15.11 -29.71
N GLU A 268 -37.50 -15.19 -30.60
CA GLU A 268 -36.55 -16.32 -30.73
C GLU A 268 -35.21 -16.05 -30.01
N HIS A 269 -35.11 -14.97 -29.22
CA HIS A 269 -33.85 -14.52 -28.59
C HIS A 269 -33.45 -15.28 -27.32
N ARG A 270 -34.35 -16.06 -26.69
CA ARG A 270 -34.09 -16.75 -25.42
C ARG A 270 -32.89 -17.73 -25.45
N PRO A 271 -32.67 -18.55 -26.49
CA PRO A 271 -31.50 -19.42 -26.57
C PRO A 271 -30.18 -18.64 -26.64
N ALA A 272 -30.18 -17.49 -27.31
CA ALA A 272 -29.00 -16.63 -27.43
C ALA A 272 -28.59 -15.97 -26.11
N LEU A 273 -29.52 -15.79 -25.16
CA LEU A 273 -29.24 -15.24 -23.84
C LEU A 273 -28.47 -16.21 -22.92
N ALA A 274 -28.74 -17.51 -23.04
CA ALA A 274 -28.08 -18.56 -22.26
C ALA A 274 -26.84 -19.15 -22.96
N ALA A 275 -26.61 -18.79 -24.22
CA ALA A 275 -25.48 -19.27 -25.01
C ALA A 275 -24.14 -18.74 -24.46
N ASN A 276 -23.12 -19.59 -24.54
CA ASN A 276 -21.74 -19.25 -24.24
C ASN A 276 -20.84 -19.83 -25.34
N ASN A 277 -19.71 -19.18 -25.61
CA ASN A 277 -18.73 -19.66 -26.60
C ASN A 277 -17.67 -20.58 -25.96
N GLY A 278 -18.01 -21.23 -24.85
CA GLY A 278 -17.08 -22.01 -24.02
C GLY A 278 -16.18 -21.17 -23.09
N MET A 279 -15.84 -19.92 -23.45
CA MET A 279 -15.00 -19.04 -22.63
C MET A 279 -15.78 -17.95 -21.89
N ASN A 280 -16.84 -17.42 -22.49
CA ASN A 280 -17.63 -16.29 -21.99
C ASN A 280 -19.11 -16.45 -22.40
N THR A 281 -20.02 -15.95 -21.57
CA THR A 281 -21.40 -15.65 -21.99
C THR A 281 -21.42 -14.42 -22.89
N MET A 282 -22.49 -14.24 -23.67
CA MET A 282 -22.69 -13.01 -24.49
C MET A 282 -22.57 -11.73 -23.66
N LEU A 283 -23.08 -11.75 -22.43
CA LEU A 283 -23.02 -10.62 -21.52
C LEU A 283 -21.61 -10.41 -20.95
N GLN A 284 -20.89 -11.48 -20.60
CA GLN A 284 -19.48 -11.39 -20.18
C GLN A 284 -18.61 -10.78 -21.30
N LEU A 285 -18.72 -11.29 -22.53
CA LEU A 285 -17.91 -10.83 -23.66
C LEU A 285 -18.22 -9.38 -24.07
N SER A 286 -19.50 -9.01 -24.14
CA SER A 286 -19.89 -7.63 -24.45
C SER A 286 -19.45 -6.64 -23.36
N THR A 287 -19.46 -7.07 -22.10
CA THR A 287 -18.93 -6.26 -20.98
C THR A 287 -17.41 -6.16 -21.01
N GLU A 288 -16.70 -7.25 -21.32
CA GLU A 288 -15.24 -7.28 -21.46
C GLU A 288 -14.75 -6.30 -22.54
N LYS A 289 -15.48 -6.22 -23.66
CA LYS A 289 -15.19 -5.32 -24.79
C LYS A 289 -15.71 -3.89 -24.60
N GLY A 290 -16.50 -3.61 -23.57
CA GLY A 290 -17.04 -2.28 -23.30
C GLY A 290 -18.18 -1.82 -24.21
N PHE A 291 -18.95 -2.75 -24.79
CA PHE A 291 -20.06 -2.43 -25.71
C PHE A 291 -21.32 -1.97 -24.97
N GLU A 292 -21.33 -0.70 -24.54
CA GLU A 292 -22.39 -0.10 -23.72
C GLU A 292 -23.82 -0.34 -24.28
N LYS A 293 -24.02 -0.14 -25.60
CA LYS A 293 -25.33 -0.31 -26.25
C LYS A 293 -25.79 -1.76 -26.25
N VAL A 294 -24.86 -2.69 -26.53
CA VAL A 294 -25.14 -4.13 -26.58
C VAL A 294 -25.53 -4.64 -25.19
N VAL A 295 -24.77 -4.26 -24.15
CA VAL A 295 -25.07 -4.63 -22.76
C VAL A 295 -26.46 -4.14 -22.35
N GLY A 296 -26.81 -2.89 -22.67
CA GLY A 296 -28.14 -2.35 -22.38
C GLY A 296 -29.27 -3.14 -23.07
N VAL A 297 -29.10 -3.52 -24.34
CA VAL A 297 -30.10 -4.32 -25.08
C VAL A 297 -30.24 -5.73 -24.49
N LEU A 298 -29.13 -6.37 -24.12
CA LEU A 298 -29.14 -7.71 -23.52
C LEU A 298 -29.84 -7.71 -22.14
N LEU A 299 -29.49 -6.76 -21.27
CA LEU A 299 -30.13 -6.63 -19.94
C LEU A 299 -31.63 -6.34 -20.06
N ASN A 300 -32.03 -5.43 -20.94
CA ASN A 300 -33.45 -5.13 -21.20
C ASN A 300 -34.23 -6.32 -21.79
N SER A 301 -33.52 -7.26 -22.43
CA SER A 301 -34.11 -8.49 -22.99
C SER A 301 -34.18 -9.64 -21.96
N GLY A 302 -33.79 -9.40 -20.70
CA GLY A 302 -33.84 -10.39 -19.63
C GLY A 302 -32.59 -11.29 -19.55
N ALA A 303 -31.43 -10.84 -20.03
CA ALA A 303 -30.16 -11.51 -19.76
C ALA A 303 -29.89 -11.57 -18.25
N ASP A 304 -29.48 -12.72 -17.72
CA ASP A 304 -29.09 -12.85 -16.32
C ASP A 304 -27.76 -12.11 -16.07
N PRO A 305 -27.75 -11.05 -15.23
CA PRO A 305 -26.54 -10.26 -14.97
C PRO A 305 -25.47 -11.03 -14.18
N ASN A 306 -25.81 -12.17 -13.60
CA ASN A 306 -24.89 -12.99 -12.79
C ASN A 306 -24.43 -14.26 -13.52
N ALA A 307 -24.88 -14.49 -14.75
CA ALA A 307 -24.53 -15.69 -15.49
C ALA A 307 -23.02 -15.75 -15.77
N THR A 308 -22.43 -16.90 -15.44
CA THR A 308 -21.02 -17.22 -15.65
C THR A 308 -20.90 -18.54 -16.39
N CYS A 309 -19.72 -18.85 -16.92
CA CYS A 309 -19.45 -20.13 -17.57
C CYS A 309 -18.34 -20.89 -16.82
N SER A 310 -18.17 -22.17 -17.14
CA SER A 310 -17.20 -23.05 -16.46
C SER A 310 -15.74 -22.60 -16.63
N ALA A 311 -15.42 -21.98 -17.77
CA ALA A 311 -14.09 -21.45 -18.04
C ALA A 311 -13.85 -20.06 -17.40
N ASN A 312 -14.88 -19.20 -17.37
CA ASN A 312 -14.80 -17.87 -16.76
C ASN A 312 -15.84 -17.69 -15.64
N THR A 313 -15.36 -17.84 -14.40
CA THR A 313 -16.15 -17.68 -13.17
C THR A 313 -16.33 -16.22 -12.76
N VAL A 314 -15.73 -15.26 -13.48
CA VAL A 314 -15.83 -13.84 -13.16
C VAL A 314 -17.20 -13.32 -13.61
N LYS A 315 -17.99 -12.81 -12.66
CA LYS A 315 -19.31 -12.22 -12.95
C LYS A 315 -19.16 -11.01 -13.89
N PRO A 316 -20.13 -10.75 -14.79
CA PRO A 316 -20.12 -9.57 -15.68
C PRO A 316 -19.87 -8.24 -14.95
N ILE A 317 -20.47 -8.03 -13.78
CA ILE A 317 -20.24 -6.82 -12.97
C ILE A 317 -18.77 -6.66 -12.54
N ALA A 318 -18.08 -7.77 -12.21
CA ALA A 318 -16.68 -7.73 -11.83
C ALA A 318 -15.77 -7.39 -13.02
N ILE A 319 -16.14 -7.82 -14.23
CA ILE A 319 -15.46 -7.44 -15.48
C ILE A 319 -15.61 -5.93 -15.73
N ALA A 320 -16.83 -5.39 -15.56
CA ALA A 320 -17.08 -3.95 -15.68
C ALA A 320 -16.25 -3.13 -14.67
N CYS A 321 -16.14 -3.61 -13.43
CA CYS A 321 -15.30 -3.04 -12.39
C CYS A 321 -13.80 -3.10 -12.75
N GLN A 322 -13.31 -4.25 -13.21
CA GLN A 322 -11.90 -4.47 -13.59
C GLN A 322 -11.46 -3.54 -14.72
N ASN A 323 -12.34 -3.27 -15.69
CA ASN A 323 -12.04 -2.42 -16.84
C ASN A 323 -12.47 -0.96 -16.66
N GLY A 324 -13.08 -0.60 -15.51
CA GLY A 324 -13.48 0.77 -15.19
C GLY A 324 -14.60 1.33 -16.07
N TYR A 325 -15.52 0.48 -16.54
CA TYR A 325 -16.64 0.88 -17.39
C TYR A 325 -17.83 1.41 -16.58
N TYR A 326 -17.73 2.67 -16.15
CA TYR A 326 -18.73 3.37 -15.33
C TYR A 326 -20.17 3.24 -15.84
N LYS A 327 -20.40 3.46 -17.14
CA LYS A 327 -21.77 3.42 -17.69
C LYS A 327 -22.36 2.02 -17.65
N ILE A 328 -21.55 0.99 -17.93
CA ILE A 328 -21.97 -0.40 -17.86
C ILE A 328 -22.22 -0.80 -16.40
N LEU A 329 -21.35 -0.42 -15.47
CA LEU A 329 -21.55 -0.63 -14.04
C LEU A 329 -22.86 0.00 -13.55
N LYS A 330 -23.18 1.22 -14.00
CA LYS A 330 -24.44 1.88 -13.68
C LYS A 330 -25.65 1.08 -14.19
N MET A 331 -25.61 0.55 -15.41
CA MET A 331 -26.67 -0.32 -15.94
C MET A 331 -26.87 -1.59 -15.09
N PHE A 332 -25.78 -2.18 -14.59
CA PHE A 332 -25.86 -3.33 -13.68
C PHE A 332 -26.47 -2.98 -12.31
N ILE A 333 -26.13 -1.81 -11.76
CA ILE A 333 -26.66 -1.34 -10.47
C ILE A 333 -28.16 -0.98 -10.56
N ASP A 334 -28.59 -0.46 -11.71
CA ASP A 334 -30.00 -0.14 -11.96
C ASP A 334 -30.86 -1.41 -12.11
N ASN A 335 -30.26 -2.57 -12.43
CA ASN A 335 -30.93 -3.86 -12.52
C ASN A 335 -31.09 -4.53 -11.14
N GLU A 336 -32.33 -4.86 -10.76
CA GLU A 336 -32.66 -5.44 -9.45
C GLU A 336 -32.11 -6.85 -9.22
N SER A 337 -31.82 -7.59 -10.29
CA SER A 337 -31.35 -8.98 -10.22
C SER A 337 -29.84 -9.14 -10.00
N THR A 338 -29.08 -8.04 -9.96
CA THR A 338 -27.62 -8.07 -9.87
C THR A 338 -27.13 -8.36 -8.44
N LEU A 339 -26.20 -9.31 -8.28
CA LEU A 339 -25.58 -9.64 -7.00
C LEU A 339 -24.23 -8.94 -6.83
N PHE A 340 -24.02 -8.29 -5.68
CA PHE A 340 -22.80 -7.55 -5.34
C PHE A 340 -21.79 -8.34 -4.48
N ASP A 341 -22.00 -9.65 -4.34
CA ASP A 341 -21.16 -10.53 -3.54
C ASP A 341 -19.72 -10.60 -4.07
N PRO A 342 -18.73 -10.84 -3.18
CA PRO A 342 -17.35 -11.03 -3.58
C PRO A 342 -17.19 -12.16 -4.60
N VAL A 343 -16.31 -11.94 -5.59
CA VAL A 343 -16.03 -12.87 -6.68
C VAL A 343 -14.63 -13.44 -6.48
N ASN A 344 -14.46 -14.76 -6.48
CA ASN A 344 -13.18 -15.43 -6.27
C ASN A 344 -12.43 -14.98 -4.98
N ASN A 345 -13.17 -14.71 -3.90
CA ASN A 345 -12.65 -14.15 -2.62
C ASN A 345 -12.03 -12.75 -2.76
N GLU A 346 -12.43 -11.97 -3.76
CA GLU A 346 -12.08 -10.57 -3.92
C GLU A 346 -13.36 -9.73 -3.93
N SER A 347 -13.36 -8.60 -3.23
CA SER A 347 -14.46 -7.65 -3.30
C SER A 347 -14.43 -6.90 -4.64
N LEU A 348 -15.61 -6.48 -5.11
CA LEU A 348 -15.71 -5.69 -6.34
C LEU A 348 -14.84 -4.44 -6.29
N LEU A 349 -14.70 -3.83 -5.10
CA LEU A 349 -13.84 -2.67 -4.86
C LEU A 349 -12.34 -2.99 -5.06
N GLN A 350 -11.87 -4.15 -4.59
CA GLN A 350 -10.48 -4.59 -4.81
C GLN A 350 -10.20 -4.82 -6.29
N ILE A 351 -11.15 -5.43 -7.01
CA ILE A 351 -11.05 -5.70 -8.44
C ILE A 351 -10.93 -4.38 -9.22
N THR A 352 -11.79 -3.38 -8.91
CA THR A 352 -11.73 -2.04 -9.53
C THR A 352 -10.38 -1.37 -9.32
N ILE A 353 -9.87 -1.37 -8.08
CA ILE A 353 -8.59 -0.71 -7.74
C ILE A 353 -7.40 -1.42 -8.40
N ARG A 354 -7.43 -2.75 -8.49
CA ARG A 354 -6.39 -3.51 -9.21
C ARG A 354 -6.40 -3.16 -10.71
N GLY A 355 -7.59 -3.03 -11.29
CA GLY A 355 -7.80 -2.63 -12.69
C GLY A 355 -7.18 -1.28 -13.04
N MET A 356 -7.19 -0.32 -12.11
CA MET A 356 -6.57 1.00 -12.30
C MET A 356 -5.09 0.94 -12.69
N LYS A 357 -4.33 -0.02 -12.15
CA LYS A 357 -2.88 -0.14 -12.43
C LYS A 357 -2.61 -0.61 -13.87
N THR A 358 -3.47 -1.47 -14.39
CA THR A 358 -3.32 -2.08 -15.73
C THR A 358 -3.77 -1.17 -16.87
N SER A 359 -4.57 -0.13 -16.58
CA SER A 359 -5.14 0.76 -17.59
C SER A 359 -4.20 1.91 -17.94
N LEU A 360 -3.38 1.72 -18.98
CA LEU A 360 -2.62 2.79 -19.62
C LEU A 360 -3.49 3.46 -20.71
N LEU A 361 -4.01 4.66 -20.41
CA LEU A 361 -4.37 5.70 -21.39
C LEU A 361 -5.58 5.50 -22.35
N ASP A 362 -6.63 4.76 -21.98
CA ASP A 362 -7.85 4.70 -22.81
C ASP A 362 -8.94 5.71 -22.36
N SER A 363 -9.40 6.59 -23.26
CA SER A 363 -10.27 7.74 -22.91
C SER A 363 -11.71 7.36 -22.50
N LYS A 364 -12.08 6.08 -22.58
CA LYS A 364 -13.42 5.55 -22.25
C LYS A 364 -13.54 5.03 -20.81
N VAL A 365 -12.44 5.01 -20.05
CA VAL A 365 -12.37 4.35 -18.74
C VAL A 365 -12.44 5.38 -17.61
N ASP A 366 -13.34 5.18 -16.64
CA ASP A 366 -13.51 6.07 -15.49
C ASP A 366 -13.65 5.28 -14.18
N PHE A 367 -12.50 4.86 -13.64
CA PHE A 367 -12.45 4.12 -12.39
C PHE A 367 -12.87 4.95 -11.17
N LYS A 368 -12.63 6.27 -11.17
CA LYS A 368 -12.96 7.13 -10.02
C LYS A 368 -14.47 7.20 -9.82
N SER A 369 -15.22 7.41 -10.91
CA SER A 369 -16.68 7.36 -10.87
C SER A 369 -17.22 5.95 -10.54
N CYS A 370 -16.53 4.88 -10.94
CA CYS A 370 -16.88 3.50 -10.52
C CYS A 370 -16.75 3.32 -9.00
N ILE A 371 -15.65 3.76 -8.39
CA ILE A 371 -15.43 3.66 -6.95
C ILE A 371 -16.48 4.49 -6.20
N ASP A 372 -16.73 5.72 -6.63
CA ASP A 372 -17.76 6.58 -6.03
C ASP A 372 -19.15 5.93 -6.08
N LEU A 373 -19.51 5.28 -7.20
CA LEU A 373 -20.77 4.52 -7.30
C LEU A 373 -20.82 3.34 -6.33
N LEU A 374 -19.75 2.57 -6.22
CA LEU A 374 -19.69 1.40 -5.33
C LEU A 374 -19.76 1.79 -3.85
N LEU A 375 -19.19 2.94 -3.47
CA LEU A 375 -19.14 3.40 -2.08
C LEU A 375 -20.38 4.19 -1.64
N ARG A 376 -20.98 4.99 -2.53
CA ARG A 376 -22.07 5.93 -2.15
C ARG A 376 -23.48 5.40 -2.39
N ASN A 377 -23.62 4.33 -3.18
CA ASN A 377 -24.95 3.85 -3.54
C ASN A 377 -25.58 3.01 -2.41
N PRO A 378 -26.74 3.39 -1.85
CA PRO A 378 -27.34 2.71 -0.70
C PRO A 378 -27.80 1.28 -1.00
N LYS A 379 -28.00 0.91 -2.27
CA LYS A 379 -28.33 -0.47 -2.66
C LYS A 379 -27.16 -1.44 -2.48
N ILE A 380 -25.95 -0.93 -2.38
CA ILE A 380 -24.71 -1.69 -2.40
C ILE A 380 -24.17 -1.78 -0.97
N ASN A 381 -24.31 -2.95 -0.34
CA ASN A 381 -23.73 -3.22 0.98
C ASN A 381 -22.37 -3.90 0.83
N ILE A 382 -21.34 -3.16 0.41
CA ILE A 382 -19.97 -3.69 0.29
C ILE A 382 -19.20 -3.45 1.59
N ASN A 383 -18.62 -4.53 2.12
CA ASN A 383 -17.64 -4.42 3.20
C ASN A 383 -16.31 -3.87 2.65
N ILE A 384 -16.00 -2.61 2.98
CA ILE A 384 -14.78 -1.90 2.55
C ILE A 384 -13.51 -2.60 3.06
N ASN A 385 -13.60 -3.23 4.24
CA ASN A 385 -12.50 -3.89 4.92
C ASN A 385 -12.43 -5.40 4.62
N TYR A 386 -13.07 -5.87 3.55
CA TYR A 386 -13.04 -7.27 3.15
C TYR A 386 -11.59 -7.72 2.84
N PRO A 387 -11.09 -8.79 3.50
CA PRO A 387 -9.77 -9.35 3.22
C PRO A 387 -9.81 -10.35 2.07
N ASP A 388 -8.84 -10.27 1.15
CA ASP A 388 -8.64 -11.30 0.13
C ASP A 388 -7.90 -12.55 0.66
N ILE A 389 -7.53 -13.49 -0.22
CA ILE A 389 -6.76 -14.71 0.13
C ILE A 389 -5.40 -14.39 0.77
N LYS A 390 -4.84 -13.19 0.51
CA LYS A 390 -3.58 -12.69 1.09
C LYS A 390 -3.82 -11.79 2.31
N ASN A 391 -5.06 -11.64 2.76
CA ASN A 391 -5.51 -10.67 3.76
C ASN A 391 -5.25 -9.19 3.37
N ASN A 392 -5.05 -8.89 2.09
CA ASN A 392 -5.03 -7.50 1.63
C ASN A 392 -6.47 -6.99 1.55
N THR A 393 -6.67 -5.74 1.97
CA THR A 393 -7.92 -5.00 1.81
C THR A 393 -7.85 -4.08 0.59
N ALA A 394 -8.96 -3.47 0.19
CA ALA A 394 -8.99 -2.45 -0.87
C ALA A 394 -7.95 -1.33 -0.62
N LEU A 395 -7.77 -0.93 0.64
CA LEU A 395 -6.81 0.10 1.03
C LEU A 395 -5.35 -0.30 0.79
N HIS A 396 -4.99 -1.59 0.94
CA HIS A 396 -3.64 -2.06 0.62
C HIS A 396 -3.32 -1.89 -0.87
N TYR A 397 -4.29 -2.20 -1.74
CA TYR A 397 -4.10 -2.05 -3.19
C TYR A 397 -4.04 -0.58 -3.59
N ALA A 398 -4.91 0.27 -3.04
CA ALA A 398 -4.90 1.71 -3.32
C ALA A 398 -3.58 2.37 -2.89
N ALA A 399 -3.09 2.04 -1.69
CA ALA A 399 -1.82 2.54 -1.18
C ALA A 399 -0.64 2.13 -2.09
N ARG A 400 -0.57 0.85 -2.48
CA ARG A 400 0.47 0.33 -3.40
C ARG A 400 0.45 0.92 -4.79
N ASN A 401 -0.71 1.34 -5.27
CA ASN A 401 -0.84 2.03 -6.55
C ASN A 401 -0.34 3.49 -6.48
N GLY A 402 -0.17 4.04 -5.27
CA GLY A 402 0.25 5.43 -5.06
C GLY A 402 -0.85 6.47 -5.34
N ASP A 403 -2.10 6.04 -5.56
CA ASP A 403 -3.22 6.95 -5.83
C ASP A 403 -3.77 7.55 -4.55
N SER A 404 -3.38 8.79 -4.29
CA SER A 404 -3.77 9.52 -3.07
C SER A 404 -5.27 9.80 -3.00
N ASP A 405 -5.93 10.04 -4.13
CA ASP A 405 -7.36 10.36 -4.16
C ASP A 405 -8.20 9.14 -3.74
N THR A 406 -7.90 7.98 -4.32
CA THR A 406 -8.60 6.73 -3.98
C THR A 406 -8.34 6.31 -2.53
N VAL A 407 -7.11 6.51 -2.02
CA VAL A 407 -6.79 6.28 -0.60
C VAL A 407 -7.66 7.19 0.29
N LEU A 408 -7.80 8.47 -0.03
CA LEU A 408 -8.64 9.40 0.74
C LEU A 408 -10.12 8.98 0.73
N GLU A 409 -10.67 8.61 -0.43
CA GLU A 409 -12.07 8.19 -0.52
C GLU A 409 -12.35 6.92 0.30
N LEU A 410 -11.46 5.93 0.24
CA LEU A 410 -11.58 4.72 1.08
C LEU A 410 -11.53 5.03 2.57
N LEU A 411 -10.62 5.93 3.00
CA LEU A 411 -10.52 6.34 4.40
C LEU A 411 -11.76 7.12 4.86
N ARG A 412 -12.35 7.96 4.00
CA ARG A 412 -13.62 8.67 4.27
C ARG A 412 -14.78 7.71 4.45
N SER A 413 -14.80 6.62 3.69
CA SER A 413 -15.82 5.57 3.80
C SER A 413 -15.58 4.59 4.96
N GLY A 414 -14.51 4.72 5.75
CA GLY A 414 -14.27 3.91 6.95
C GLY A 414 -13.31 2.73 6.76
N ALA A 415 -12.40 2.80 5.79
CA ALA A 415 -11.31 1.84 5.69
C ALA A 415 -10.38 1.89 6.92
N CYS A 416 -10.04 0.71 7.46
CA CYS A 416 -9.17 0.56 8.62
C CYS A 416 -7.70 0.51 8.19
N VAL A 417 -6.87 1.36 8.81
CA VAL A 417 -5.42 1.43 8.50
C VAL A 417 -4.60 0.36 9.24
N GLY A 418 -5.19 -0.29 10.26
CA GLY A 418 -4.50 -1.22 11.16
C GLY A 418 -4.52 -2.68 10.72
N LEU A 419 -5.29 -3.04 9.69
CA LEU A 419 -5.45 -4.43 9.25
C LEU A 419 -4.16 -4.96 8.60
N ARG A 420 -3.66 -6.11 9.03
CA ARG A 420 -2.41 -6.69 8.52
C ARG A 420 -2.68 -7.77 7.48
N ASN A 421 -1.89 -7.77 6.42
CA ASN A 421 -1.89 -8.85 5.44
C ASN A 421 -1.15 -10.11 5.97
N LYS A 422 -1.09 -11.19 5.17
CA LYS A 422 -0.33 -12.41 5.53
C LYS A 422 1.17 -12.18 5.72
N PHE A 423 1.72 -11.10 5.18
CA PHE A 423 3.12 -10.71 5.34
C PHE A 423 3.38 -9.87 6.60
N ASP A 424 2.35 -9.61 7.41
CA ASP A 424 2.41 -8.76 8.61
C ASP A 424 2.65 -7.27 8.28
N GLU A 425 2.19 -6.83 7.11
CA GLU A 425 2.26 -5.43 6.67
C GLU A 425 0.87 -4.79 6.76
N PRO A 426 0.72 -3.64 7.45
CA PRO A 426 -0.50 -2.84 7.40
C PRO A 426 -0.56 -2.00 6.11
N PRO A 427 -1.75 -1.59 5.63
CA PRO A 427 -1.88 -0.76 4.43
C PRO A 427 -1.20 0.59 4.60
N LEU A 428 -1.09 1.07 5.84
CA LEU A 428 -0.35 2.28 6.21
C LEU A 428 1.13 2.24 5.79
N ALA A 429 1.73 1.06 5.58
CA ALA A 429 3.10 0.92 5.12
C ALA A 429 3.36 1.60 3.78
N ASP A 430 2.37 1.57 2.88
CA ASP A 430 2.47 2.07 1.51
C ASP A 430 1.76 3.44 1.33
N ILE A 431 1.14 4.00 2.38
CA ILE A 431 0.45 5.29 2.32
C ILE A 431 1.45 6.44 2.51
N ASN A 432 1.44 7.39 1.58
CA ASN A 432 2.23 8.62 1.70
C ASN A 432 1.81 9.44 2.95
N ALA A 433 2.80 9.87 3.74
CA ALA A 433 2.60 10.66 4.95
C ALA A 433 1.74 11.92 4.71
N LYS A 434 1.92 12.61 3.58
CA LYS A 434 1.14 13.81 3.25
C LYS A 434 -0.34 13.51 3.00
N THR A 435 -0.63 12.37 2.36
CA THR A 435 -2.00 11.91 2.11
C THR A 435 -2.70 11.56 3.42
N LEU A 436 -1.99 10.88 4.33
CA LEU A 436 -2.51 10.59 5.66
C LEU A 436 -2.72 11.87 6.48
N GLU A 437 -1.79 12.83 6.43
CA GLU A 437 -1.94 14.13 7.08
C GLU A 437 -3.21 14.85 6.60
N THR A 438 -3.44 14.87 5.29
CA THR A 438 -4.65 15.45 4.68
C THR A 438 -5.92 14.80 5.23
N TYR A 439 -5.94 13.47 5.35
CA TYR A 439 -7.07 12.76 5.95
C TYR A 439 -7.24 13.05 7.45
N LEU A 440 -6.14 13.13 8.21
CA LEU A 440 -6.18 13.48 9.62
C LEU A 440 -6.69 14.92 9.85
N ASP A 441 -6.35 15.86 8.97
CA ASP A 441 -6.91 17.21 8.95
C ASP A 441 -8.42 17.19 8.64
N GLU A 442 -8.87 16.28 7.77
CA GLU A 442 -10.30 16.06 7.49
C GLU A 442 -11.07 15.46 8.68
N CYS A 443 -10.42 14.68 9.54
CA CYS A 443 -11.00 14.11 10.76
C CYS A 443 -11.35 15.16 11.82
N ILE A 444 -10.86 16.40 11.67
CA ILE A 444 -11.18 17.53 12.54
C ILE A 444 -12.18 18.45 11.82
N SER A 445 -13.31 18.69 12.47
CA SER A 445 -14.34 19.62 12.00
C SER A 445 -14.91 20.46 13.14
N SER A 446 -15.47 21.62 12.85
CA SER A 446 -16.21 22.44 13.83
C SER A 446 -17.68 22.55 13.46
N ASN A 447 -18.51 22.99 14.41
CA ASN A 447 -19.94 23.23 14.23
C ASN A 447 -20.28 24.55 13.48
N SER A 448 -19.34 25.07 12.68
CA SER A 448 -19.47 26.35 11.93
C SER A 448 -19.76 27.61 12.77
N GLU A 449 -19.76 27.52 14.09
CA GLU A 449 -19.87 28.67 15.00
C GLU A 449 -18.54 29.45 15.07
N ARG A 450 -18.57 30.68 15.60
CA ARG A 450 -17.35 31.47 15.71
C ARG A 450 -16.47 30.90 16.82
N PRO A 451 -15.13 30.88 16.67
CA PRO A 451 -14.23 30.36 17.70
C PRO A 451 -14.32 31.05 19.08
N SER A 452 -14.92 32.25 19.13
CA SER A 452 -15.15 33.03 20.34
C SER A 452 -16.46 32.69 21.06
N ASP A 453 -17.39 31.99 20.40
CA ASP A 453 -18.71 31.70 20.96
C ASP A 453 -18.62 30.54 21.94
N ASP A 454 -19.36 30.59 23.05
CA ASP A 454 -19.31 29.57 24.10
C ASP A 454 -19.77 28.18 23.62
N ASP A 455 -20.61 28.16 22.58
CA ASP A 455 -21.11 26.94 21.92
C ASP A 455 -20.19 26.42 20.82
N TYR A 456 -19.00 27.02 20.63
CA TYR A 456 -18.02 26.52 19.65
C TYR A 456 -17.57 25.10 20.00
N GLU A 457 -17.75 24.19 19.05
CA GLU A 457 -17.44 22.77 19.20
C GLU A 457 -16.38 22.32 18.18
N ILE A 458 -15.45 21.50 18.64
CA ILE A 458 -14.48 20.79 17.81
C ILE A 458 -14.84 19.30 17.83
N HIS A 459 -15.17 18.75 16.68
CA HIS A 459 -15.42 17.32 16.49
C HIS A 459 -14.14 16.64 15.98
N ILE A 460 -13.77 15.53 16.61
CA ILE A 460 -12.61 14.71 16.22
C ILE A 460 -13.11 13.29 15.95
N LYS A 461 -12.85 12.77 14.74
CA LYS A 461 -13.23 11.43 14.29
C LYS A 461 -12.06 10.45 14.37
N TYR A 462 -12.34 9.18 14.69
CA TYR A 462 -11.37 8.09 14.86
C TYR A 462 -11.71 6.82 14.06
N SER A 463 -12.61 6.92 13.08
CA SER A 463 -13.14 5.77 12.31
C SER A 463 -12.06 4.90 11.67
N PHE A 464 -10.95 5.49 11.24
CA PHE A 464 -9.83 4.77 10.60
C PHE A 464 -9.08 3.79 11.51
N LEU A 465 -9.21 3.91 12.84
CA LEU A 465 -8.61 2.99 13.83
C LEU A 465 -9.55 1.84 14.24
N VAL A 466 -10.80 1.85 13.77
CA VAL A 466 -11.83 0.90 14.18
C VAL A 466 -11.67 -0.40 13.41
N TYR A 467 -11.65 -1.53 14.12
CA TYR A 467 -11.65 -2.84 13.48
C TYR A 467 -13.05 -3.21 12.96
N PRO A 468 -13.17 -3.92 11.82
CA PRO A 468 -14.46 -4.17 11.15
C PRO A 468 -15.50 -4.92 11.98
N ASN A 469 -15.08 -5.69 12.99
CA ASN A 469 -15.97 -6.43 13.88
C ASN A 469 -16.32 -5.67 15.17
N ASN A 470 -15.86 -4.42 15.31
CA ASN A 470 -16.19 -3.51 16.41
C ASN A 470 -17.27 -2.49 16.01
N SER A 471 -17.82 -2.59 14.79
CA SER A 471 -18.91 -1.74 14.32
C SER A 471 -20.23 -2.12 15.01
N LEU A 472 -20.78 -1.20 15.82
CA LEU A 472 -22.10 -1.37 16.44
C LEU A 472 -23.21 -1.57 15.39
N GLU A 473 -22.99 -1.09 14.17
CA GLU A 473 -23.88 -1.28 13.01
C GLU A 473 -24.12 -2.76 12.67
N ASN A 474 -23.15 -3.65 12.90
CA ASN A 474 -23.34 -5.08 12.68
C ASN A 474 -24.25 -5.74 13.73
N GLU A 475 -24.40 -5.12 14.91
CA GLU A 475 -25.34 -5.57 15.95
C GLU A 475 -26.72 -4.91 15.81
N MET A 476 -26.77 -3.64 15.38
CA MET A 476 -28.04 -2.89 15.23
C MET A 476 -28.75 -3.13 13.88
N CYS A 477 -28.05 -3.51 12.82
CA CYS A 477 -28.65 -3.79 11.50
C CYS A 477 -29.04 -5.26 11.29
N LYS A 478 -28.89 -6.13 12.28
CA LYS A 478 -29.67 -7.37 12.30
C LYS A 478 -31.06 -7.01 12.78
N VAL A 479 -31.93 -6.63 11.84
CA VAL A 479 -33.34 -6.99 11.98
C VAL A 479 -33.35 -8.45 12.41
N PRO A 480 -34.00 -8.83 13.52
CA PRO A 480 -34.15 -10.23 13.84
C PRO A 480 -34.96 -10.81 12.69
N LEU A 481 -34.28 -11.42 11.72
CA LEU A 481 -34.91 -12.37 10.84
C LEU A 481 -35.41 -13.45 11.79
N MET A 482 -36.72 -13.43 12.06
CA MET A 482 -37.41 -14.54 12.66
C MET A 482 -37.33 -15.72 11.68
N ASP A 483 -36.17 -16.39 11.65
CA ASP A 483 -36.11 -17.78 11.25
C ASP A 483 -36.67 -18.59 12.41
N ASN A 484 -37.97 -18.87 12.31
CA ASN A 484 -38.79 -19.62 13.28
C ASN A 484 -38.37 -21.09 13.46
N THR A 485 -37.12 -21.48 13.20
CA THR A 485 -36.72 -22.90 13.22
C THR A 485 -35.51 -23.27 14.06
N ASN A 486 -34.77 -22.36 14.71
CA ASN A 486 -33.80 -22.78 15.73
C ASN A 486 -33.48 -21.68 16.75
N ASN A 487 -33.93 -21.89 17.99
CA ASN A 487 -33.58 -21.09 19.18
C ASN A 487 -32.10 -21.26 19.55
N ASN A 488 -31.19 -20.71 18.75
CA ASN A 488 -29.81 -20.47 19.12
C ASN A 488 -29.43 -19.07 18.64
N ILE A 489 -29.85 -18.06 19.40
CA ILE A 489 -29.28 -16.71 19.30
C ILE A 489 -27.80 -16.86 19.66
N LYS A 490 -26.93 -16.95 18.64
CA LYS A 490 -25.50 -16.80 18.85
C LYS A 490 -25.24 -15.33 19.16
N GLU A 491 -25.13 -15.00 20.44
CA GLU A 491 -24.46 -13.76 20.87
C GLU A 491 -23.05 -13.78 20.30
N TYR A 492 -22.78 -12.90 19.33
CA TYR A 492 -21.44 -12.69 18.83
C TYR A 492 -20.76 -11.73 19.79
N ASP A 493 -20.00 -12.24 20.77
CA ASP A 493 -19.12 -11.43 21.62
C ASP A 493 -18.29 -10.49 20.72
N ALA A 494 -18.50 -9.17 20.82
CA ALA A 494 -17.71 -8.15 20.13
C ALA A 494 -16.21 -8.46 20.31
N ILE A 495 -15.51 -8.72 19.20
CA ILE A 495 -14.13 -9.20 19.23
C ILE A 495 -13.24 -8.07 19.68
N LEU A 496 -12.75 -8.14 20.92
CA LEU A 496 -11.75 -7.21 21.43
C LEU A 496 -10.50 -7.23 20.53
N ALA A 497 -10.20 -6.09 19.91
CA ALA A 497 -9.11 -5.93 18.96
C ALA A 497 -8.18 -4.78 19.41
N PRO A 498 -6.86 -4.92 19.19
CA PRO A 498 -5.90 -3.90 19.61
C PRO A 498 -5.97 -2.66 18.72
N GLU A 499 -6.32 -1.50 19.30
CA GLU A 499 -6.57 -0.26 18.58
C GLU A 499 -5.28 0.55 18.32
N THR A 500 -4.20 0.24 19.05
CA THR A 500 -2.92 0.98 18.92
C THR A 500 -1.95 0.41 17.90
N GLU A 501 -2.29 -0.68 17.19
CA GLU A 501 -1.34 -1.35 16.29
C GLU A 501 -0.89 -0.46 15.13
N ALA A 502 -1.81 0.29 14.53
CA ALA A 502 -1.47 1.25 13.48
C ALA A 502 -0.49 2.31 14.01
N LEU A 503 -0.75 2.83 15.21
CA LEU A 503 0.12 3.84 15.85
C LEU A 503 1.49 3.24 16.21
N LEU A 504 1.53 1.98 16.67
CA LEU A 504 2.79 1.29 16.95
C LEU A 504 3.63 1.15 15.67
N TYR A 505 3.00 0.87 14.52
CA TYR A 505 3.69 0.85 13.23
C TYR A 505 4.25 2.24 12.86
N MET A 506 3.48 3.31 13.07
CA MET A 506 3.94 4.68 12.84
C MET A 506 5.18 5.05 13.67
N THR A 507 5.38 4.45 14.86
CA THR A 507 6.60 4.70 15.64
C THR A 507 7.87 4.14 14.98
N LYS A 508 7.73 3.08 14.18
CA LYS A 508 8.84 2.38 13.52
C LYS A 508 9.22 3.05 12.19
N SER A 509 8.24 3.54 11.44
CA SER A 509 8.47 4.24 10.17
C SER A 509 8.98 5.67 10.41
N GLU A 510 10.05 6.08 9.71
CA GLU A 510 10.61 7.43 9.83
C GLU A 510 9.69 8.49 9.21
N GLU A 511 9.04 8.19 8.08
CA GLU A 511 8.17 9.12 7.36
C GLU A 511 6.86 9.41 8.09
N LEU A 512 6.29 8.40 8.76
CA LEU A 512 5.00 8.51 9.46
C LEU A 512 5.14 9.01 10.90
N ARG A 513 6.34 8.89 11.51
CA ARG A 513 6.59 9.27 12.90
C ARG A 513 6.15 10.71 13.21
N PRO A 514 6.43 11.74 12.38
CA PRO A 514 6.04 13.12 12.68
C PRO A 514 4.52 13.30 12.85
N LEU A 515 3.70 12.49 12.17
CA LEU A 515 2.24 12.55 12.25
C LEU A 515 1.71 12.17 13.63
N LEU A 516 2.50 11.52 14.50
CA LEU A 516 2.11 11.26 15.89
C LEU A 516 1.87 12.55 16.71
N LYS A 517 2.41 13.71 16.26
CA LYS A 517 2.14 15.03 16.85
C LYS A 517 0.75 15.58 16.47
N HIS A 518 0.06 14.95 15.52
CA HIS A 518 -1.22 15.44 15.02
C HIS A 518 -2.30 15.44 16.13
N PRO A 519 -3.14 16.49 16.23
CA PRO A 519 -4.18 16.62 17.27
C PRO A 519 -5.11 15.39 17.39
N VAL A 520 -5.48 14.74 16.28
CA VAL A 520 -6.31 13.51 16.31
C VAL A 520 -5.60 12.37 17.04
N ILE A 521 -4.32 12.12 16.75
CA ILE A 521 -3.59 11.01 17.37
C ILE A 521 -3.28 11.35 18.83
N THR A 522 -2.89 12.59 19.12
CA THR A 522 -2.60 13.03 20.49
C THR A 522 -3.84 13.03 21.39
N SER A 523 -5.03 13.40 20.88
CA SER A 523 -6.29 13.30 21.62
C SER A 523 -6.70 11.86 21.88
N PHE A 524 -6.51 10.96 20.90
CA PHE A 524 -6.73 9.53 21.07
C PHE A 524 -5.83 8.94 22.15
N LEU A 525 -4.53 9.23 22.10
CA LEU A 525 -3.56 8.79 23.12
C LEU A 525 -3.88 9.35 24.51
N TYR A 526 -4.36 10.60 24.58
CA TYR A 526 -4.78 11.20 25.84
C TYR A 526 -5.95 10.43 26.48
N LEU A 527 -7.00 10.15 25.71
CA LEU A 527 -8.17 9.39 26.20
C LEU A 527 -7.77 7.99 26.67
N LYS A 528 -6.95 7.30 25.88
CA LYS A 528 -6.49 5.95 26.21
C LYS A 528 -5.58 5.94 27.44
N TRP A 529 -4.71 6.95 27.57
CA TRP A 529 -3.90 7.13 28.77
C TRP A 529 -4.74 7.33 30.02
N GLN A 530 -5.81 8.15 29.99
CA GLN A 530 -6.67 8.34 31.17
C GLN A 530 -7.24 7.00 31.68
N ARG A 531 -7.65 6.12 30.76
CA ARG A 531 -8.19 4.79 31.09
C ARG A 531 -7.13 3.83 31.66
N ILE A 532 -5.89 3.88 31.15
CA ILE A 532 -4.78 3.00 31.57
C ILE A 532 -4.04 3.53 32.81
N SER A 533 -4.06 4.85 33.04
CA SER A 533 -3.22 5.52 34.04
C SER A 533 -3.42 4.98 35.46
N CYS A 534 -4.63 4.54 35.82
CA CYS A 534 -4.89 3.94 37.13
C CYS A 534 -4.05 2.68 37.38
N LEU A 535 -3.92 1.80 36.38
CA LEU A 535 -3.06 0.61 36.49
C LEU A 535 -1.58 0.99 36.58
N PHE A 536 -1.18 2.02 35.82
CA PHE A 536 0.18 2.53 35.87
C PHE A 536 0.55 3.09 37.25
N TYR A 537 -0.32 3.92 37.84
CA TYR A 537 -0.09 4.47 39.19
C TYR A 537 -0.15 3.38 40.25
N ALA A 538 -1.05 2.40 40.14
CA ALA A 538 -1.09 1.25 41.05
C ALA A 538 0.21 0.43 41.00
N ASN A 539 0.82 0.29 39.81
CA ASN A 539 2.11 -0.39 39.66
C ASN A 539 3.25 0.41 40.30
N ILE A 540 3.30 1.73 40.11
CA ILE A 540 4.29 2.60 40.76
C ILE A 540 4.15 2.56 42.28
N THR A 541 2.92 2.62 42.81
CA THR A 541 2.71 2.59 44.27
C THR A 541 3.11 1.25 44.86
N PHE A 542 2.79 0.15 44.19
CA PHE A 542 3.26 -1.19 44.55
C PHE A 542 4.79 -1.25 44.63
N TYR A 543 5.51 -0.83 43.59
CA TYR A 543 6.97 -0.85 43.59
C TYR A 543 7.60 0.10 44.60
N SER A 544 7.03 1.29 44.78
CA SER A 544 7.52 2.24 45.78
C SER A 544 7.41 1.66 47.19
N LEU A 545 6.32 0.94 47.48
CA LEU A 545 6.13 0.25 48.76
C LEU A 545 7.11 -0.92 48.93
N LEU A 546 7.30 -1.74 47.89
CA LEU A 546 8.29 -2.83 47.90
C LEU A 546 9.70 -2.29 48.14
N TRP A 547 10.10 -1.27 47.38
CA TRP A 547 11.39 -0.60 47.48
C TRP A 547 11.63 -0.05 48.89
N LEU A 548 10.65 0.69 49.44
CA LEU A 548 10.74 1.25 50.79
C LEU A 548 10.85 0.15 51.85
N SER A 549 10.02 -0.89 51.76
CA SER A 549 10.01 -2.02 52.70
C SER A 549 11.33 -2.79 52.67
N LEU A 550 11.88 -3.05 51.47
CA LEU A 550 13.12 -3.78 51.29
C LEU A 550 14.33 -2.99 51.81
N ILE A 551 14.43 -1.71 51.48
CA ILE A 551 15.53 -0.85 51.96
C ILE A 551 15.49 -0.70 53.47
N LEU A 552 14.31 -0.43 54.04
CA LEU A 552 14.18 -0.30 55.49
C LEU A 552 14.51 -1.62 56.20
N TYR A 553 14.08 -2.76 55.67
CA TYR A 553 14.43 -4.07 56.22
C TYR A 553 15.95 -4.30 56.20
N ILE A 554 16.61 -4.00 55.08
CA ILE A 554 18.08 -4.16 54.95
C ILE A 554 18.81 -3.22 55.93
N ILE A 555 18.46 -1.94 55.96
CA ILE A 555 19.13 -0.95 56.84
C ILE A 555 18.90 -1.28 58.32
N LEU A 556 17.69 -1.63 58.72
CA LEU A 556 17.38 -2.01 60.10
C LEU A 556 18.01 -3.37 60.49
N GLY A 557 18.22 -4.26 59.51
CA GLY A 557 18.88 -5.55 59.71
C GLY A 557 20.39 -5.44 59.97
N TYR A 558 21.09 -4.48 59.36
CA TYR A 558 22.53 -4.25 59.57
C TYR A 558 22.86 -3.13 60.55
N GLY A 559 21.96 -2.17 60.71
CA GLY A 559 22.22 -0.91 61.40
C GLY A 559 22.07 -0.94 62.92
N VAL A 560 22.08 -2.12 63.57
CA VAL A 560 21.69 -2.19 64.98
C VAL A 560 22.62 -3.06 65.82
N GLU A 561 23.52 -2.38 66.54
CA GLU A 561 24.19 -2.88 67.73
C GLU A 561 23.17 -3.28 68.82
N LYS A 562 23.55 -4.25 69.65
CA LYS A 562 22.73 -5.12 70.52
C LYS A 562 21.79 -4.48 71.56
N GLU A 563 21.57 -3.17 71.58
CA GLU A 563 20.65 -2.52 72.52
C GLU A 563 19.64 -1.62 71.78
N GLN A 564 18.42 -2.12 71.54
CA GLN A 564 17.36 -1.31 70.94
C GLN A 564 15.99 -1.41 71.61
N SER A 565 15.19 -0.35 71.40
CA SER A 565 13.83 -0.17 71.90
C SER A 565 12.81 -0.97 71.08
N LYS A 566 11.74 -1.44 71.75
CA LYS A 566 10.69 -2.30 71.18
C LYS A 566 10.05 -1.75 69.89
N SER A 567 10.11 -0.45 69.65
CA SER A 567 9.56 0.20 68.44
C SER A 567 10.35 -0.11 67.17
N PHE A 568 11.69 -0.19 67.24
CA PHE A 568 12.52 -0.50 66.08
C PHE A 568 12.40 -1.98 65.68
N GLU A 569 12.35 -2.87 66.67
CA GLU A 569 12.11 -4.30 66.45
C GLU A 569 10.74 -4.53 65.78
N ALA A 570 9.69 -3.86 66.26
CA ALA A 570 8.37 -3.90 65.63
C ALA A 570 8.39 -3.40 64.17
N LEU A 571 9.12 -2.30 63.89
CA LEU A 571 9.27 -1.77 62.53
C LEU A 571 10.03 -2.73 61.60
N ASN A 572 11.07 -3.40 62.11
CA ASN A 572 11.81 -4.40 61.35
C ASN A 572 10.93 -5.60 60.98
N VAL A 573 10.09 -6.08 61.91
CA VAL A 573 9.12 -7.15 61.63
C VAL A 573 8.10 -6.72 60.57
N VAL A 574 7.57 -5.49 60.66
CA VAL A 574 6.60 -4.97 59.68
C VAL A 574 7.22 -4.85 58.28
N THR A 575 8.44 -4.33 58.18
CA THR A 575 9.15 -4.18 56.90
C THR A 575 9.60 -5.52 56.31
N HIS A 576 9.93 -6.51 57.14
CA HIS A 576 10.16 -7.89 56.71
C HIS A 576 8.87 -8.51 56.12
N ILE A 577 7.74 -8.41 56.82
CA ILE A 577 6.43 -8.90 56.31
C ILE A 577 6.08 -8.21 55.00
N GLY A 578 6.28 -6.89 54.92
CA GLY A 578 6.07 -6.11 53.69
C GLY A 578 6.94 -6.58 52.53
N ALA A 579 8.21 -6.89 52.78
CA ALA A 579 9.13 -7.42 51.77
C ALA A 579 8.75 -8.83 51.30
N VAL A 580 8.32 -9.72 52.20
CA VAL A 580 7.82 -11.06 51.85
C VAL A 580 6.57 -10.99 50.98
N ILE A 581 5.58 -10.18 51.38
CA ILE A 581 4.34 -9.99 50.62
C ILE A 581 4.66 -9.40 49.24
N GLY A 582 5.51 -8.38 49.21
CA GLY A 582 5.96 -7.76 47.97
C GLY A 582 6.68 -8.75 47.04
N LEU A 583 7.54 -9.62 47.57
CA LEU A 583 8.22 -10.68 46.80
C LEU A 583 7.22 -11.67 46.19
N ILE A 584 6.23 -12.13 46.96
CA ILE A 584 5.20 -13.06 46.46
C ILE A 584 4.39 -12.41 45.32
N LEU A 585 3.97 -11.15 45.50
CA LEU A 585 3.24 -10.41 44.47
C LEU A 585 4.08 -10.19 43.21
N LEU A 586 5.38 -9.90 43.37
CA LEU A 586 6.29 -9.72 42.25
C LEU A 586 6.53 -11.02 41.50
N ILE A 587 6.75 -12.15 42.19
CA ILE A 587 6.85 -13.48 41.57
C ILE A 587 5.58 -13.81 40.78
N PHE A 588 4.40 -13.59 41.37
CA PHE A 588 3.13 -13.85 40.68
C PHE A 588 2.98 -12.98 39.42
N ARG A 589 3.33 -11.69 39.52
CA ARG A 589 3.26 -10.75 38.40
C ARG A 589 4.20 -11.15 37.26
N GLU A 590 5.45 -11.48 37.58
CA GLU A 590 6.46 -11.85 36.58
C GLU A 590 6.15 -13.18 35.93
N LEU A 591 5.66 -14.16 36.70
CA LEU A 591 5.16 -15.41 36.16
C LEU A 591 3.97 -15.18 35.21
N PHE A 592 3.04 -14.30 35.57
CA PHE A 592 1.92 -13.93 34.71
C PHE A 592 2.40 -13.31 33.39
N GLN A 593 3.35 -12.37 33.45
CA GLN A 593 3.91 -11.71 32.28
C GLN A 593 4.66 -12.69 31.34
N LEU A 594 5.42 -13.62 31.93
CA LEU A 594 6.12 -14.70 31.21
C LEU A 594 5.14 -15.64 30.51
N LEU A 595 4.02 -16.00 31.16
CA LEU A 595 3.00 -16.89 30.59
C LEU A 595 2.22 -16.24 29.43
N VAL A 596 1.92 -14.94 29.54
CA VAL A 596 1.16 -14.20 28.53
C VAL A 596 2.00 -13.87 27.29
N SER A 597 3.29 -13.56 27.47
CA SER A 597 4.14 -13.09 26.37
C SER A 597 5.61 -13.53 26.48
N PRO A 598 5.91 -14.85 26.41
CA PRO A 598 7.24 -15.38 26.72
C PRO A 598 8.35 -14.82 25.82
N THR A 599 8.07 -14.65 24.52
CA THR A 599 9.06 -14.16 23.55
C THR A 599 9.44 -12.69 23.75
N ARG A 600 8.46 -11.84 24.08
CA ARG A 600 8.71 -10.43 24.44
C ARG A 600 9.37 -10.33 25.80
N TYR A 601 8.97 -11.20 26.74
CA TYR A 601 9.48 -11.22 28.09
C TYR A 601 11.01 -11.38 28.11
N LEU A 602 11.52 -12.41 27.42
CA LEU A 602 12.94 -12.74 27.38
C LEU A 602 13.80 -11.72 26.62
N GLN A 603 13.19 -10.84 25.82
CA GLN A 603 13.88 -9.80 25.06
C GLN A 603 14.10 -8.50 25.86
N SER A 604 13.33 -8.28 26.93
CA SER A 604 13.44 -7.05 27.73
C SER A 604 14.51 -7.17 28.81
N ILE A 605 15.46 -6.24 28.83
CA ILE A 605 16.48 -6.16 29.89
C ILE A 605 15.84 -5.84 31.25
N GLU A 606 14.73 -5.09 31.27
CA GLU A 606 14.00 -4.74 32.50
C GLU A 606 13.49 -6.00 33.21
N ASN A 607 12.92 -6.95 32.46
CA ASN A 607 12.44 -8.20 33.02
C ASN A 607 13.58 -9.07 33.59
N TRP A 608 14.77 -9.05 32.95
CA TRP A 608 15.95 -9.72 33.49
C TRP A 608 16.43 -9.08 34.80
N MET A 609 16.38 -7.75 34.92
CA MET A 609 16.67 -7.05 36.17
C MET A 609 15.66 -7.45 37.27
N GLU A 610 14.37 -7.54 36.94
CA GLU A 610 13.33 -7.99 37.87
C GLU A 610 13.52 -9.44 38.32
N ILE A 611 13.92 -10.36 37.42
CA ILE A 611 14.26 -11.76 37.79
C ILE A 611 15.46 -11.80 38.76
N VAL A 612 16.52 -11.02 38.48
CA VAL A 612 17.67 -10.94 39.39
C VAL A 612 17.23 -10.36 40.74
N LEU A 613 16.34 -9.36 40.74
CA LEU A 613 15.79 -8.79 41.96
C LEU A 613 14.98 -9.82 42.76
N ILE A 614 14.14 -10.63 42.11
CA ILE A 614 13.43 -11.75 42.75
C ILE A 614 14.43 -12.69 43.44
N PHE A 615 15.46 -13.11 42.72
CA PHE A 615 16.42 -14.08 43.23
C PHE A 615 17.18 -13.53 44.46
N VAL A 616 17.70 -12.30 44.35
CA VAL A 616 18.46 -11.67 45.44
C VAL A 616 17.57 -11.39 46.65
N THR A 617 16.35 -10.88 46.44
CA THR A 617 15.40 -10.61 47.55
C THR A 617 14.91 -11.88 48.23
N ALA A 618 14.63 -12.94 47.46
CA ALA A 618 14.29 -14.25 48.00
C ALA A 618 15.43 -14.82 48.85
N TRP A 619 16.68 -14.63 48.43
CA TRP A 619 17.84 -15.06 49.20
C TRP A 619 17.98 -14.28 50.52
N ILE A 620 17.83 -12.95 50.47
CA ILE A 620 17.96 -12.07 51.64
C ILE A 620 16.89 -12.36 52.70
N VAL A 621 15.65 -12.59 52.25
CA VAL A 621 14.47 -12.78 53.13
C VAL A 621 14.30 -14.23 53.56
N GLY A 622 14.65 -15.19 52.70
CA GLY A 622 14.35 -16.62 52.91
C GLY A 622 15.48 -17.44 53.52
N TYR A 623 16.73 -16.98 53.47
CA TYR A 623 17.90 -17.77 53.91
C TYR A 623 18.68 -17.07 55.02
N ASP A 624 18.28 -17.33 56.27
CA ASP A 624 18.87 -16.69 57.46
C ASP A 624 20.22 -17.29 57.89
N SER A 625 20.65 -18.41 57.29
CA SER A 625 21.90 -19.12 57.62
C SER A 625 23.10 -18.77 56.73
N ALA A 626 23.00 -17.75 55.87
CA ALA A 626 24.12 -17.28 55.06
C ALA A 626 25.19 -16.58 55.90
N SER A 627 26.44 -16.65 55.45
CA SER A 627 27.52 -15.86 56.05
C SER A 627 27.21 -14.35 55.95
N GLU A 628 27.50 -13.61 57.02
CA GLU A 628 27.18 -12.18 57.13
C GLU A 628 27.76 -11.37 55.95
N SER A 629 28.96 -11.70 55.49
CA SER A 629 29.61 -11.09 54.33
C SER A 629 28.82 -11.30 53.02
N THR A 630 28.32 -12.50 52.76
CA THR A 630 27.49 -12.78 51.57
C THR A 630 26.15 -12.05 51.62
N LYS A 631 25.54 -11.96 52.81
CA LYS A 631 24.27 -11.24 53.00
C LYS A 631 24.50 -9.74 52.72
N GLN A 632 25.60 -9.16 53.20
CA GLN A 632 25.96 -7.76 52.98
C GLN A 632 26.16 -7.46 51.48
N GLN A 633 26.90 -8.30 50.76
CA GLN A 633 27.12 -8.16 49.32
C GLN A 633 25.80 -8.21 48.54
N LEU A 634 24.95 -9.22 48.81
CA LEU A 634 23.64 -9.35 48.17
C LEU A 634 22.72 -8.17 48.50
N SER A 635 22.79 -7.67 49.73
CA SER A 635 22.00 -6.53 50.20
C SER A 635 22.39 -5.23 49.48
N ALA A 636 23.69 -4.99 49.28
CA ALA A 636 24.17 -3.85 48.49
C ALA A 636 23.68 -3.91 47.02
N VAL A 637 23.73 -5.10 46.41
CA VAL A 637 23.20 -5.32 45.05
C VAL A 637 21.68 -5.11 45.01
N ALA A 638 20.93 -5.60 46.01
CA ALA A 638 19.48 -5.44 46.08
C ALA A 638 19.05 -3.97 46.18
N ILE A 639 19.76 -3.15 46.97
CA ILE A 639 19.50 -1.71 47.09
C ILE A 639 19.70 -1.01 45.74
N LEU A 640 20.82 -1.26 45.07
CA LEU A 640 21.10 -0.66 43.76
C LEU A 640 20.10 -1.11 42.70
N LEU A 641 19.79 -2.41 42.66
CA LEU A 641 18.90 -2.97 41.64
C LEU A 641 17.45 -2.49 41.83
N SER A 642 16.95 -2.51 43.07
CA SER A 642 15.59 -2.05 43.38
C SER A 642 15.42 -0.55 43.15
N SER A 643 16.44 0.26 43.44
CA SER A 643 16.41 1.71 43.17
C SER A 643 16.49 2.02 41.67
N ALA A 644 17.31 1.30 40.91
CA ALA A 644 17.39 1.43 39.45
C ALA A 644 16.03 1.10 38.80
N GLU A 645 15.38 0.01 39.22
CA GLU A 645 14.06 -0.39 38.73
C GLU A 645 13.00 0.68 38.99
N LEU A 646 12.98 1.25 40.20
CA LEU A 646 12.08 2.34 40.55
C LEU A 646 12.28 3.57 39.65
N VAL A 647 13.54 3.93 39.35
CA VAL A 647 13.86 5.03 38.43
C VAL A 647 13.38 4.74 37.01
N LEU A 648 13.55 3.50 36.52
CA LEU A 648 13.09 3.10 35.19
C LEU A 648 11.57 3.16 35.08
N LEU A 649 10.85 2.70 36.10
CA LEU A 649 9.38 2.73 36.17
C LEU A 649 8.83 4.16 36.25
N ILE A 650 9.38 5.01 37.11
CA ILE A 650 9.05 6.45 37.16
C ILE A 650 9.34 7.09 35.80
N GLY A 651 10.41 6.64 35.16
CA GLY A 651 10.81 7.05 33.82
C GLY A 651 9.82 6.75 32.71
N GLN A 652 8.93 5.78 32.88
CA GLN A 652 7.86 5.51 31.91
C GLN A 652 6.75 6.58 31.95
N PHE A 653 6.73 7.44 32.97
CA PHE A 653 5.78 8.53 33.05
C PHE A 653 5.99 9.51 31.89
N PRO A 654 4.93 9.96 31.19
CA PRO A 654 5.15 10.61 29.92
C PRO A 654 5.93 11.93 29.94
N THR A 655 5.89 12.69 31.04
CA THR A 655 6.67 13.92 31.17
C THR A 655 8.16 13.66 31.46
N LEU A 656 8.48 12.50 32.05
CA LEU A 656 9.85 12.09 32.42
C LEU A 656 10.47 11.13 31.39
N SER A 657 9.64 10.56 30.51
CA SER A 657 10.05 9.59 29.49
C SER A 657 11.17 10.08 28.58
N THR A 658 11.19 11.37 28.26
CA THR A 658 12.26 11.98 27.44
C THR A 658 13.61 11.92 28.14
N ASN A 659 13.65 12.19 29.45
CA ASN A 659 14.88 12.17 30.23
C ASN A 659 15.46 10.75 30.34
N ILE A 660 14.59 9.75 30.47
CA ILE A 660 15.02 8.35 30.58
C ILE A 660 15.39 7.76 29.22
N VAL A 661 14.72 8.17 28.14
CA VAL A 661 15.18 7.84 26.78
C VAL A 661 16.54 8.47 26.49
N MET A 662 16.78 9.73 26.90
CA MET A 662 18.11 10.35 26.82
C MET A 662 19.14 9.54 27.61
N LEU A 663 18.87 9.21 28.88
CA LEU A 663 19.78 8.43 29.72
C LEU A 663 20.13 7.07 29.10
N LYS A 664 19.13 6.31 28.63
CA LYS A 664 19.34 4.99 28.01
C LYS A 664 20.14 5.09 26.71
N THR A 665 19.81 6.05 25.85
CA THR A 665 20.48 6.23 24.55
C THR A 665 21.93 6.67 24.74
N VAL A 666 22.16 7.65 25.60
CA VAL A 666 23.51 8.15 25.92
C VAL A 666 24.34 7.05 26.58
N SER A 667 23.79 6.30 27.54
CA SER A 667 24.51 5.22 28.21
C SER A 667 24.90 4.10 27.23
N TRP A 668 24.00 3.74 26.32
CA TRP A 668 24.28 2.71 25.30
C TRP A 668 25.31 3.19 24.27
N ASN A 669 25.19 4.42 23.78
CA ASN A 669 26.15 5.00 22.86
C ASN A 669 27.53 5.12 23.53
N PHE A 670 27.58 5.61 24.77
CA PHE A 670 28.79 5.65 25.59
C PHE A 670 29.43 4.26 25.70
N PHE A 671 28.66 3.23 26.09
CA PHE A 671 29.17 1.86 26.19
C PHE A 671 29.66 1.30 24.84
N LYS A 672 28.90 1.54 23.76
CA LYS A 672 29.26 1.12 22.40
C LYS A 672 30.57 1.73 21.93
N PHE A 673 30.79 3.02 22.20
CA PHE A 673 32.05 3.68 21.87
C PHE A 673 33.18 3.19 22.78
N LEU A 674 32.94 3.13 24.09
CA LEU A 674 33.90 2.63 25.08
C LEU A 674 34.41 1.22 24.71
N LEU A 675 33.52 0.33 24.24
CA LEU A 675 33.88 -1.05 23.85
C LEU A 675 35.02 -1.12 22.82
N TRP A 676 35.04 -0.20 21.85
CA TRP A 676 36.14 -0.14 20.87
C TRP A 676 37.45 0.34 21.50
N TYR A 677 37.36 1.26 22.47
CA TYR A 677 38.51 1.80 23.20
C TYR A 677 38.97 0.92 24.36
N CYS A 678 38.20 -0.11 24.75
CA CYS A 678 38.61 -1.09 25.75
C CYS A 678 39.93 -1.77 25.39
N ILE A 679 40.24 -1.95 24.09
CA ILE A 679 41.52 -2.51 23.65
C ILE A 679 42.68 -1.63 24.09
N LEU A 680 42.53 -0.31 23.95
CA LEU A 680 43.54 0.67 24.34
C LEU A 680 43.68 0.72 25.87
N ILE A 681 42.56 0.69 26.60
CA ILE A 681 42.53 0.68 28.07
C ILE A 681 43.20 -0.60 28.61
N ILE A 682 42.90 -1.76 28.04
CA ILE A 682 43.53 -3.04 28.39
C ILE A 682 45.03 -3.01 28.08
N ALA A 683 45.44 -2.43 26.94
CA ALA A 683 46.86 -2.30 26.58
C ALA A 683 47.62 -1.42 27.58
N PHE A 684 47.06 -0.28 27.99
CA PHE A 684 47.67 0.56 29.04
C PHE A 684 47.67 -0.13 30.40
N ALA A 685 46.60 -0.83 30.77
CA ALA A 685 46.54 -1.59 32.02
C ALA A 685 47.60 -2.71 32.07
N LEU A 686 47.79 -3.44 30.98
CA LEU A 686 48.84 -4.46 30.88
C LEU A 686 50.24 -3.82 30.86
N SER A 687 50.39 -2.67 30.21
CA SER A 687 51.65 -1.92 30.23
C SER A 687 52.00 -1.46 31.65
N PHE A 688 51.05 -0.90 32.39
CA PHE A 688 51.22 -0.48 33.78
C PHE A 688 51.51 -1.67 34.70
N TYR A 689 50.83 -2.81 34.50
CA TYR A 689 51.16 -4.06 35.17
C TYR A 689 52.63 -4.45 34.93
N THR A 690 53.13 -4.37 33.69
CA THR A 690 54.53 -4.73 33.42
C THR A 690 55.55 -3.73 33.95
N LEU A 691 55.23 -2.43 33.98
CA LEU A 691 56.16 -1.36 34.33
C LEU A 691 56.23 -1.08 35.84
N PHE A 692 55.11 -1.24 36.54
CA PHE A 692 54.97 -0.93 37.96
C PHE A 692 54.86 -2.17 38.84
N ARG A 693 54.97 -3.37 38.26
CA ARG A 693 55.09 -4.59 39.06
C ARG A 693 56.43 -4.57 39.80
N ASN A 694 56.36 -4.74 41.13
CA ASN A 694 57.53 -4.99 41.95
C ASN A 694 58.13 -6.34 41.54
N VAL A 695 59.30 -6.30 40.87
CA VAL A 695 60.15 -7.48 40.78
C VAL A 695 60.92 -7.51 42.09
N ALA A 696 60.51 -8.35 43.03
CA ALA A 696 61.36 -8.70 44.15
C ALA A 696 62.61 -9.37 43.56
N GLU A 697 63.72 -8.64 43.48
CA GLU A 697 65.03 -9.24 43.22
C GLU A 697 65.34 -10.18 44.39
N SER A 698 65.20 -11.47 44.15
CA SER A 698 65.86 -12.49 44.95
C SER A 698 67.32 -12.55 44.50
N ASP A 699 68.22 -11.93 45.28
CA ASP A 699 69.64 -12.26 45.52
C ASP A 699 70.23 -11.02 46.27
N ASP A 700 71.00 -11.04 47.35
CA ASP A 700 71.86 -12.06 47.95
C ASP A 700 72.20 -11.66 49.42
N GLN A 701 72.37 -12.67 50.28
CA GLN A 701 73.11 -12.75 51.57
C GLN A 701 73.42 -11.47 52.39
N THR A 702 72.72 -11.28 53.51
CA THR A 702 73.35 -10.81 54.77
C THR A 702 72.75 -11.57 55.98
N PRO A 703 73.56 -11.99 56.97
CA PRO A 703 73.09 -12.77 58.13
C PRO A 703 72.18 -11.93 59.04
N PRO A 704 71.29 -12.55 59.84
CA PRO A 704 70.33 -11.81 60.66
C PRO A 704 71.09 -11.02 61.74
N ASN A 705 71.02 -9.70 61.65
CA ASN A 705 71.52 -8.80 62.68
C ASN A 705 70.48 -8.74 63.82
N PRO A 706 70.78 -9.16 65.06
CA PRO A 706 69.77 -9.24 66.13
C PRO A 706 69.32 -7.88 66.70
N ASN A 707 69.82 -6.75 66.17
CA ASN A 707 69.63 -5.43 66.77
C ASN A 707 68.75 -4.45 65.97
N ASN A 708 67.96 -4.91 64.99
CA ASN A 708 66.90 -4.09 64.40
C ASN A 708 65.55 -4.37 65.07
N THR A 709 65.40 -3.89 66.30
CA THR A 709 64.09 -3.58 66.87
C THR A 709 63.61 -2.27 66.26
N GLY A 710 62.66 -2.36 65.33
CA GLY A 710 62.05 -1.20 64.67
C GLY A 710 62.20 -1.21 63.16
N LYS A 711 61.66 -2.23 62.48
CA LYS A 711 60.99 -1.95 61.20
C LYS A 711 59.67 -1.30 61.59
N GLU A 712 59.67 0.03 61.67
CA GLU A 712 58.44 0.78 61.60
C GLU A 712 57.75 0.37 60.30
N LEU A 713 56.46 0.05 60.43
CA LEU A 713 55.53 -0.16 59.36
C LEU A 713 55.46 1.15 58.57
N GLU A 714 56.35 1.35 57.61
CA GLU A 714 56.10 2.29 56.53
C GLU A 714 54.95 1.70 55.73
N ASP A 715 53.86 2.45 55.73
CA ASP A 715 52.53 2.14 55.21
C ASP A 715 52.55 1.11 54.07
N ASP A 716 51.76 0.05 54.25
CA ASP A 716 51.29 -0.82 53.17
C ASP A 716 50.49 0.04 52.16
N GLU A 717 51.17 0.87 51.36
CA GLU A 717 50.60 1.42 50.14
C GLU A 717 50.31 0.21 49.25
N GLU A 718 49.06 -0.25 49.23
CA GLU A 718 48.60 -1.36 48.40
C GLU A 718 49.08 -1.15 46.96
N ASP A 719 50.07 -1.92 46.52
CA ASP A 719 50.63 -1.78 45.18
C ASP A 719 49.59 -2.26 44.15
N PHE A 720 48.82 -1.31 43.61
CA PHE A 720 47.65 -1.55 42.75
C PHE A 720 47.99 -2.24 41.41
N PHE A 721 49.27 -2.37 41.05
CA PHE A 721 49.74 -2.91 39.77
C PHE A 721 50.34 -4.31 39.86
N GLU A 722 50.24 -5.00 41.00
CA GLU A 722 50.79 -6.36 41.17
C GLU A 722 50.00 -7.46 40.47
N ASP A 723 48.69 -7.26 40.27
CA ASP A 723 47.79 -8.21 39.63
C ASP A 723 47.18 -7.60 38.36
N PRO A 724 47.08 -8.32 37.23
CA PRO A 724 46.47 -7.79 36.01
C PRO A 724 45.03 -7.29 36.21
N GLY A 725 44.25 -7.91 37.11
CA GLY A 725 42.90 -7.47 37.44
C GLY A 725 42.88 -6.17 38.23
N ARG A 726 43.73 -6.05 39.26
CA ARG A 726 43.88 -4.81 40.04
C ARG A 726 44.42 -3.65 39.19
N SER A 727 45.39 -3.93 38.32
CA SER A 727 45.94 -2.95 37.38
C SER A 727 44.85 -2.44 36.42
N LEU A 728 44.04 -3.34 35.88
CA LEU A 728 42.92 -2.99 35.01
C LEU A 728 41.86 -2.16 35.76
N PHE A 729 41.51 -2.55 36.98
CA PHE A 729 40.59 -1.77 37.82
C PHE A 729 41.12 -0.36 38.10
N LYS A 730 42.38 -0.23 38.54
CA LYS A 730 43.01 1.07 38.79
C LYS A 730 43.09 1.91 37.51
N THR A 731 43.39 1.30 36.36
CA THR A 731 43.42 1.99 35.06
C THR A 731 42.04 2.50 34.64
N ILE A 732 40.96 1.75 34.94
CA ILE A 732 39.58 2.21 34.73
C ILE A 732 39.22 3.36 35.68
N VAL A 733 39.65 3.31 36.94
CA VAL A 733 39.47 4.44 37.87
C VAL A 733 40.21 5.67 37.35
N MET A 734 41.43 5.53 36.85
CA MET A 734 42.17 6.66 36.24
C MET A 734 41.51 7.23 34.98
N LEU A 735 40.62 6.48 34.29
CA LEU A 735 39.87 6.99 33.15
C LEU A 735 38.85 8.07 33.54
N THR A 736 38.36 8.08 34.80
CA THR A 736 37.43 9.12 35.27
C THR A 736 38.11 10.47 35.52
N GLY A 737 39.43 10.53 35.39
CA GLY A 737 40.24 11.71 35.67
C GLY A 737 40.72 11.83 37.11
N GLU A 738 40.41 10.83 37.96
CA GLU A 738 40.99 10.72 39.30
C GLU A 738 42.41 10.16 39.21
N PHE A 739 43.41 11.05 39.28
CA PHE A 739 44.82 10.66 39.32
C PHE A 739 45.35 10.77 40.74
N ASP A 740 45.58 9.63 41.37
CA ASP A 740 46.41 9.56 42.55
C ASP A 740 47.86 9.31 42.14
N ALA A 741 48.53 10.36 41.63
CA ALA A 741 49.90 10.26 41.12
C ALA A 741 50.93 10.02 42.24
N GLY A 742 50.56 10.25 43.51
CA GLY A 742 51.41 10.00 44.67
C GLY A 742 51.63 8.51 44.96
N SER A 743 50.64 7.66 44.66
CA SER A 743 50.69 6.21 44.89
C SER A 743 51.33 5.39 43.76
N ILE A 744 51.87 6.04 42.71
CA ILE A 744 52.53 5.36 41.59
C ILE A 744 54.04 5.45 41.76
N LYS A 745 54.69 4.32 42.09
CA LYS A 745 56.15 4.24 42.24
C LYS A 745 56.83 4.23 40.86
N PHE A 746 57.28 5.39 40.40
CA PHE A 746 58.02 5.53 39.13
C PHE A 746 59.52 5.13 39.21
N SER A 747 59.95 4.47 40.29
CA SER A 747 61.37 4.22 40.62
C SER A 747 62.05 3.17 39.73
N THR A 748 61.33 2.15 39.24
CA THR A 748 61.92 1.01 38.52
C THR A 748 62.40 1.38 37.11
N PHE A 749 61.62 2.16 36.36
CA PHE A 749 61.95 2.62 35.00
C PHE A 749 61.54 4.09 34.79
N PRO A 750 62.31 5.06 35.34
CA PRO A 750 61.86 6.44 35.47
C PRO A 750 61.52 7.08 34.12
N VAL A 751 62.32 6.89 33.08
CA VAL A 751 62.06 7.53 31.78
C VAL A 751 60.84 6.92 31.07
N THR A 752 60.81 5.60 30.92
CA THR A 752 59.77 4.88 30.18
C THR A 752 58.40 4.98 30.84
N SER A 753 58.35 4.84 32.18
CA SER A 753 57.10 4.91 32.93
C SER A 753 56.48 6.31 32.90
N HIS A 754 57.27 7.38 32.97
CA HIS A 754 56.77 8.75 32.82
C HIS A 754 56.24 9.02 31.41
N ILE A 755 56.94 8.57 30.36
CA ILE A 755 56.49 8.76 28.97
C ILE A 755 55.16 8.05 28.73
N ILE A 756 55.04 6.77 29.10
CA ILE A 756 53.82 5.99 28.89
C ILE A 756 52.65 6.56 29.71
N PHE A 757 52.92 7.01 30.94
CA PHE A 757 51.91 7.66 31.78
C PHE A 757 51.42 8.99 31.17
N ILE A 758 52.32 9.84 30.66
CA ILE A 758 51.94 11.09 29.98
C ILE A 758 51.10 10.80 28.72
N VAL A 759 51.49 9.81 27.93
CA VAL A 759 50.72 9.39 26.74
C VAL A 759 49.34 8.88 27.14
N PHE A 760 49.25 8.11 28.24
CA PHE A 760 47.97 7.66 28.78
C PHE A 760 47.08 8.83 29.20
N VAL A 761 47.59 9.78 30.01
CA VAL A 761 46.85 10.97 30.47
C VAL A 761 46.33 11.79 29.30
N PHE A 762 47.15 11.97 28.26
CA PHE A 762 46.74 12.67 27.05
C PHE A 762 45.67 11.91 26.27
N MET A 763 45.88 10.62 25.99
CA MET A 763 44.99 9.85 25.12
C MET A 763 43.66 9.50 25.76
N ILE A 764 43.66 9.09 27.03
CA ILE A 764 42.47 8.52 27.68
C ILE A 764 41.65 9.63 28.37
N PRO A 765 42.10 10.24 29.49
CA PRO A 765 41.37 11.32 30.15
C PRO A 765 41.17 12.59 29.30
N ILE A 766 42.19 13.07 28.57
CA ILE A 766 42.08 14.36 27.88
C ILE A 766 41.36 14.22 26.53
N VAL A 767 41.73 13.24 25.70
CA VAL A 767 41.13 13.08 24.36
C VAL A 767 39.88 12.22 24.43
N LEU A 768 39.97 10.97 24.89
CA LEU A 768 38.86 10.02 24.81
C LEU A 768 37.68 10.42 25.70
N PHE A 769 37.90 10.79 26.96
CA PHE A 769 36.79 11.15 27.86
C PHE A 769 36.04 12.42 27.40
N ASN A 770 36.77 13.44 26.93
CA ASN A 770 36.16 14.65 26.37
C ASN A 770 35.43 14.38 25.05
N LEU A 771 35.94 13.49 24.20
CA LEU A 771 35.25 13.05 22.99
C LEU A 771 33.93 12.34 23.34
N LEU A 772 33.95 11.42 24.30
CA LEU A 772 32.75 10.70 24.76
C LEU A 772 31.70 11.67 25.36
N ASN A 773 32.13 12.65 26.16
CA ASN A 773 31.25 13.68 26.68
C ASN A 773 30.68 14.57 25.56
N GLY A 774 31.49 14.93 24.56
CA GLY A 774 31.03 15.70 23.40
C GLY A 774 29.96 14.96 22.58
N LEU A 775 30.16 13.67 22.34
CA LEU A 775 29.17 12.81 21.68
C LEU A 775 27.88 12.70 22.49
N ALA A 776 28.00 12.48 23.81
CA ALA A 776 26.84 12.42 24.69
C ALA A 776 26.02 13.73 24.66
N VAL A 777 26.68 14.89 24.67
CA VAL A 777 25.99 16.19 24.58
C VAL A 777 25.27 16.33 23.24
N SER A 778 25.92 15.98 22.12
CA SER A 778 25.29 16.01 20.80
C SER A 778 24.04 15.12 20.75
N ASP A 779 24.14 13.88 21.24
CA ASP A 779 23.01 12.93 21.30
C ASP A 779 21.85 13.50 22.14
N THR A 780 22.14 14.11 23.30
CA THR A 780 21.08 14.72 24.13
C THR A 780 20.41 15.91 23.46
N GLN A 781 21.14 16.71 22.68
CA GLN A 781 20.57 17.86 21.97
C GLN A 781 19.61 17.42 20.87
N GLU A 782 19.98 16.40 20.10
CA GLU A 782 19.13 15.83 19.05
C GLU A 782 17.85 15.23 19.64
N ILE A 783 17.95 14.41 20.68
CA ILE A 783 16.79 13.82 21.36
C ILE A 783 15.90 14.90 21.99
N ARG A 784 16.50 15.96 22.53
CA ARG A 784 15.75 17.07 23.11
C ARG A 784 15.01 17.91 22.06
N ALA A 785 15.58 18.09 20.88
CA ALA A 785 14.89 18.73 19.76
C ALA A 785 13.60 17.96 19.39
N ASP A 786 13.65 16.63 19.50
CA ASP A 786 12.52 15.73 19.26
C ASP A 786 11.78 15.27 20.52
N ALA A 787 11.97 15.92 21.66
CA ALA A 787 11.45 15.47 22.96
C ALA A 787 9.93 15.24 22.95
N GLU A 788 9.16 16.12 22.30
CA GLU A 788 7.71 15.95 22.16
C GLU A 788 7.35 14.67 21.40
N LEU A 789 8.06 14.39 20.32
CA LEU A 789 7.85 13.20 19.50
C LEU A 789 8.20 11.92 20.27
N VAL A 790 9.35 11.94 20.92
CA VAL A 790 9.84 10.85 21.78
C VAL A 790 8.85 10.57 22.91
N GLY A 791 8.26 11.61 23.51
CA GLY A 791 7.21 11.48 24.51
C GLY A 791 5.96 10.76 23.97
N HIS A 792 5.50 11.11 22.76
CA HIS A 792 4.39 10.40 22.12
C HIS A 792 4.71 8.95 21.77
N ILE A 793 5.91 8.67 21.25
CA ILE A 793 6.37 7.30 20.93
C ILE A 793 6.39 6.43 22.20
N SER A 794 6.93 6.96 23.29
CA SER A 794 6.96 6.27 24.58
C SER A 794 5.55 5.97 25.09
N ARG A 795 4.62 6.94 24.99
CA ARG A 795 3.19 6.73 25.30
C ARG A 795 2.57 5.62 24.46
N VAL A 796 2.78 5.62 23.14
CA VAL A 796 2.24 4.59 22.24
C VAL A 796 2.76 3.20 22.63
N LYS A 797 4.07 3.06 22.85
CA LYS A 797 4.69 1.79 23.24
C LYS A 797 4.13 1.26 24.58
N LEU A 798 4.00 2.13 25.57
CA LEU A 798 3.46 1.77 26.89
C LEU A 798 1.99 1.36 26.82
N ILE A 799 1.16 2.13 26.10
CA ILE A 799 -0.26 1.81 25.90
C ILE A 799 -0.43 0.49 25.14
N SER A 800 0.35 0.30 24.07
CA SER A 800 0.31 -0.92 23.26
C SER A 800 0.78 -2.14 24.06
N TYR A 801 1.75 -1.96 24.96
CA TYR A 801 2.17 -3.00 25.90
C TYR A 801 1.00 -3.46 26.78
N PHE A 802 0.35 -2.54 27.50
CA PHE A 802 -0.81 -2.87 28.35
C PHE A 802 -1.96 -3.49 27.55
N GLU A 803 -2.25 -2.97 26.35
CA GLU A 803 -3.26 -3.52 25.46
C GLU A 803 -2.92 -4.95 25.04
N SER A 804 -1.67 -5.23 24.69
CA SER A 804 -1.23 -6.57 24.28
C SER A 804 -1.31 -7.60 25.40
N VAL A 805 -1.01 -7.21 26.65
CA VAL A 805 -1.11 -8.08 27.83
C VAL A 805 -2.57 -8.42 28.14
N LEU A 806 -3.49 -7.47 27.97
CA LEU A 806 -4.91 -7.65 28.31
C LEU A 806 -5.72 -8.32 27.20
N ILE A 807 -5.42 -8.03 25.93
CA ILE A 807 -6.16 -8.53 24.76
C ILE A 807 -5.52 -9.80 24.18
N GLY A 808 -4.21 -10.02 24.40
CA GLY A 808 -3.46 -11.23 24.03
C GLY A 808 -3.18 -11.42 22.56
N LYS A 809 -3.40 -10.38 21.75
CA LYS A 809 -2.91 -10.34 20.37
C LYS A 809 -1.76 -9.37 20.29
N ALA A 810 -0.57 -9.92 20.43
CA ALA A 810 0.69 -9.25 20.16
C ALA A 810 1.18 -9.75 18.80
N TYR A 811 0.76 -9.13 17.69
CA TYR A 811 1.40 -9.37 16.39
C TYR A 811 2.76 -8.65 16.38
N SER A 812 3.74 -9.25 17.04
CA SER A 812 5.15 -8.89 16.83
C SER A 812 5.94 -10.17 16.69
N LYS A 813 6.44 -10.43 15.48
CA LYS A 813 7.48 -11.43 15.27
C LYS A 813 8.64 -11.16 16.25
N PRO A 814 9.28 -12.22 16.79
CA PRO A 814 10.47 -12.05 17.62
C PRO A 814 11.56 -11.29 16.84
N SER A 815 12.39 -10.54 17.56
CA SER A 815 13.51 -9.81 16.94
C SER A 815 14.45 -10.76 16.18
N LYS A 816 15.13 -10.24 15.13
CA LYS A 816 16.01 -11.02 14.25
C LYS A 816 17.05 -11.88 14.99
N PHE A 817 17.46 -11.46 16.18
CA PHE A 817 18.42 -12.17 17.04
C PHE A 817 17.91 -13.53 17.54
N TRP A 818 16.59 -13.67 17.68
CA TRP A 818 15.94 -14.89 18.16
C TRP A 818 15.31 -15.72 17.03
N SER A 819 15.58 -15.38 15.77
CA SER A 819 15.06 -16.09 14.59
C SER A 819 15.56 -17.54 14.47
N TRP A 820 16.65 -17.88 15.18
CA TRP A 820 17.16 -19.25 15.31
C TRP A 820 16.24 -20.17 16.13
N LEU A 821 15.40 -19.65 17.03
CA LEU A 821 14.45 -20.49 17.79
C LEU A 821 13.47 -21.17 16.82
N PRO A 822 13.18 -22.47 17.01
CA PRO A 822 12.15 -23.16 16.25
C PRO A 822 10.79 -22.42 16.24
N PRO A 823 10.02 -22.46 15.14
CA PRO A 823 8.74 -21.75 15.02
C PRO A 823 7.74 -22.08 16.14
N TYR A 824 7.74 -23.33 16.61
CA TYR A 824 6.86 -23.78 17.70
C TYR A 824 7.14 -23.08 19.04
N LEU A 825 8.39 -22.65 19.31
CA LEU A 825 8.74 -21.87 20.50
C LEU A 825 8.48 -20.38 20.29
N GLN A 826 8.54 -19.89 19.05
CA GLN A 826 8.20 -18.51 18.71
C GLN A 826 6.70 -18.23 18.80
N GLU A 827 5.86 -19.24 18.56
CA GLU A 827 4.39 -19.18 18.59
C GLU A 827 3.77 -19.79 19.87
N LEU A 828 4.58 -20.07 20.90
CA LEU A 828 4.09 -20.70 22.13
C LEU A 828 3.21 -19.72 22.94
N GLN A 829 1.92 -19.63 22.59
CA GLN A 829 0.90 -18.99 23.42
C GLN A 829 0.41 -20.01 24.46
N VAL A 830 1.10 -20.10 25.59
CA VAL A 830 0.78 -21.07 26.67
C VAL A 830 -0.62 -20.81 27.23
N ILE A 831 -1.05 -19.55 27.29
CA ILE A 831 -2.38 -19.14 27.78
C ILE A 831 -2.91 -18.02 26.89
N THR A 832 -4.10 -18.21 26.30
CA THR A 832 -4.82 -17.10 25.67
C THR A 832 -5.57 -16.32 26.76
N PRO A 833 -5.58 -14.98 26.78
CA PRO A 833 -6.28 -14.24 27.84
C PRO A 833 -7.80 -14.45 27.82
N LYS A 834 -8.35 -15.10 26.79
CA LYS A 834 -9.74 -15.56 26.77
C LYS A 834 -10.05 -16.56 27.89
N THR A 835 -9.06 -17.32 28.36
CA THR A 835 -9.21 -18.27 29.48
C THR A 835 -8.97 -17.61 30.85
N LEU A 836 -8.54 -16.34 30.88
CA LEU A 836 -8.28 -15.59 32.11
C LEU A 836 -9.41 -14.59 32.36
N CYS A 837 -9.74 -14.31 33.63
CA CYS A 837 -10.79 -13.36 34.04
C CYS A 837 -10.40 -11.87 33.78
N MET A 838 -9.72 -11.59 32.67
CA MET A 838 -9.22 -10.25 32.28
C MET A 838 -10.17 -9.52 31.32
N LYS A 839 -11.20 -10.19 30.80
CA LYS A 839 -12.26 -9.58 29.99
C LYS A 839 -12.81 -8.25 30.55
N PRO A 840 -13.13 -8.08 31.85
CA PRO A 840 -13.64 -6.81 32.37
C PRO A 840 -12.61 -5.67 32.30
N PHE A 841 -11.34 -5.95 32.60
CA PHE A 841 -10.26 -4.96 32.51
C PHE A 841 -9.98 -4.57 31.05
N ALA A 842 -10.01 -5.56 30.15
CA ALA A 842 -9.80 -5.34 28.74
C ALA A 842 -10.95 -4.51 28.11
N LYS A 843 -12.21 -4.77 28.50
CA LYS A 843 -13.37 -3.93 28.13
C LYS A 843 -13.23 -2.49 28.64
N ARG A 844 -12.69 -2.30 29.86
CA ARG A 844 -12.50 -0.96 30.46
C ARG A 844 -11.45 -0.10 29.75
N ILE A 845 -10.43 -0.72 29.16
CA ILE A 845 -9.30 -0.03 28.51
C ILE A 845 -9.56 0.20 27.01
N SER A 846 -10.39 -0.63 26.39
CA SER A 846 -10.78 -0.48 24.98
C SER A 846 -11.66 0.75 24.79
N LEU A 847 -11.34 1.60 23.81
CA LEU A 847 -12.16 2.77 23.48
C LEU A 847 -13.38 2.36 22.64
N PHE A 848 -13.22 1.38 21.75
CA PHE A 848 -14.24 0.87 20.85
C PHE A 848 -14.60 -0.59 21.17
N PRO A 849 -15.88 -0.98 21.07
CA PRO A 849 -17.06 -0.14 20.87
C PRO A 849 -17.54 0.56 22.16
N PHE A 850 -16.99 0.20 23.33
CA PHE A 850 -17.62 0.47 24.64
C PHE A 850 -17.64 1.94 25.06
N PHE A 851 -16.55 2.69 24.89
CA PHE A 851 -16.45 4.07 25.37
C PHE A 851 -16.83 5.11 24.30
N LEU A 852 -16.50 4.86 23.03
CA LEU A 852 -16.77 5.75 21.90
C LEU A 852 -17.63 5.04 20.83
N PRO A 853 -18.94 4.84 21.07
CA PRO A 853 -19.80 4.08 20.16
C PRO A 853 -19.98 4.74 18.78
N LYS A 854 -19.86 6.07 18.69
CA LYS A 854 -19.92 6.84 17.43
C LYS A 854 -18.54 7.19 16.85
N TYR A 855 -17.47 6.56 17.35
CA TYR A 855 -16.08 6.76 16.88
C TYR A 855 -15.59 8.21 16.82
N ARG A 856 -16.20 9.11 17.62
CA ARG A 856 -15.89 10.53 17.61
C ARG A 856 -16.04 11.13 19.00
N ILE A 857 -15.33 12.23 19.24
CA ILE A 857 -15.53 13.09 20.41
C ILE A 857 -15.91 14.50 19.98
N ILE A 858 -16.55 15.22 20.88
CA ILE A 858 -16.85 16.64 20.75
C ILE A 858 -16.12 17.36 21.88
N VAL A 859 -15.40 18.42 21.57
CA VAL A 859 -14.65 19.21 22.55
C VAL A 859 -15.21 20.62 22.53
N LYS A 860 -15.54 21.17 23.71
CA LYS A 860 -15.96 22.57 23.88
C LYS A 860 -14.81 23.40 24.43
N PRO A 861 -14.06 24.14 23.58
CA PRO A 861 -12.85 24.84 24.02
C PRO A 861 -13.13 25.96 25.01
N ASN A 862 -14.26 26.66 24.86
CA ASN A 862 -14.62 27.82 25.66
C ASN A 862 -15.29 27.43 26.99
N GLN A 863 -15.72 26.17 27.11
CA GLN A 863 -16.23 25.56 28.35
C GLN A 863 -15.14 24.69 28.99
N ASP A 864 -13.98 25.30 29.30
CA ASP A 864 -12.85 24.68 30.00
C ASP A 864 -12.31 23.38 29.33
N ASN A 865 -12.37 23.33 27.99
CA ASN A 865 -11.97 22.19 27.15
C ASN A 865 -12.70 20.87 27.50
N THR A 866 -13.97 20.95 27.89
CA THR A 866 -14.78 19.78 28.23
C THR A 866 -14.98 18.85 27.03
N ILE A 867 -14.87 17.54 27.29
CA ILE A 867 -15.09 16.49 26.30
C ILE A 867 -16.51 15.95 26.47
N ILE A 868 -17.28 15.99 25.39
CA ILE A 868 -18.61 15.41 25.27
C ILE A 868 -18.51 14.17 24.38
N ILE A 869 -19.05 13.06 24.90
CA ILE A 869 -19.10 11.79 24.18
C ILE A 869 -20.51 11.60 23.63
N PRO A 870 -20.68 11.58 22.30
CA PRO A 870 -21.99 11.41 21.71
C PRO A 870 -22.43 9.95 21.81
N HIS A 871 -23.44 9.68 22.63
CA HIS A 871 -24.11 8.37 22.69
C HIS A 871 -25.24 8.29 21.64
N ALA A 872 -25.71 7.07 21.32
CA ALA A 872 -26.91 6.89 20.52
C ALA A 872 -28.13 7.23 21.37
N GLU A 873 -29.08 8.01 20.83
CA GLU A 873 -30.40 8.12 21.44
C GLU A 873 -31.08 6.75 21.32
N PRO A 874 -31.65 6.18 22.38
CA PRO A 874 -32.39 4.94 22.28
C PRO A 874 -33.59 5.17 21.35
N LEU A 875 -33.65 4.42 20.25
CA LEU A 875 -34.86 4.29 19.43
C LEU A 875 -36.01 3.87 20.35
N GLY A 876 -37.11 4.60 20.30
CA GLY A 876 -38.14 4.65 21.34
C GLY A 876 -38.62 3.28 21.88
N LYS A 877 -38.77 3.25 23.21
CA LYS A 877 -39.63 2.41 24.05
C LYS A 877 -40.17 1.11 23.43
N TYR A 878 -39.70 -0.03 23.94
CA TYR A 878 -40.56 -1.17 24.32
C TYR A 878 -39.88 -1.98 25.44
N GLY A 879 -40.57 -2.09 26.58
CA GLY A 879 -40.31 -3.08 27.64
C GLY A 879 -39.25 -2.69 28.67
N ASP A 880 -39.65 -2.70 29.94
CA ASP A 880 -38.88 -2.31 31.13
C ASP A 880 -37.73 -3.28 31.51
N ASP A 881 -37.15 -4.01 30.55
CA ASP A 881 -36.06 -4.99 30.79
C ASP A 881 -34.69 -4.52 30.25
N TYR A 882 -34.56 -3.24 29.88
CA TYR A 882 -33.30 -2.64 29.41
C TYR A 882 -32.56 -1.81 30.48
N GLU A 883 -32.83 -2.02 31.77
CA GLU A 883 -32.03 -1.39 32.85
C GLU A 883 -30.64 -2.02 33.03
N ASP A 884 -30.35 -3.18 32.42
CA ASP A 884 -29.13 -3.94 32.70
C ASP A 884 -27.97 -3.78 31.70
N ILE A 885 -28.14 -3.04 30.59
CA ILE A 885 -27.00 -2.58 29.75
C ILE A 885 -26.40 -1.26 30.29
N GLU A 886 -27.07 -0.62 31.26
CA GLU A 886 -26.44 0.32 32.20
C GLU A 886 -25.62 -0.39 33.31
N GLY A 887 -25.43 -1.71 33.22
CA GLY A 887 -24.67 -2.57 34.14
C GLY A 887 -23.15 -2.47 34.04
N GLY A 888 -22.63 -1.25 33.87
CA GLY A 888 -21.25 -0.87 34.21
C GLY A 888 -21.20 0.09 35.39
N LYS A 889 -22.30 0.25 36.15
CA LYS A 889 -22.37 1.13 37.33
C LYS A 889 -21.41 0.66 38.43
N CYS A 890 -20.19 1.22 38.42
CA CYS A 890 -19.24 1.14 39.52
C CYS A 890 -19.13 2.52 40.20
N CYS A 891 -19.00 2.53 41.52
CA CYS A 891 -19.03 3.72 42.39
C CYS A 891 -17.96 4.81 42.12
N PHE A 892 -17.10 4.64 41.11
CA PHE A 892 -16.04 5.57 40.71
C PHE A 892 -16.30 6.34 39.40
N GLU A 893 -17.33 6.01 38.61
CA GLU A 893 -17.65 6.73 37.35
C GLU A 893 -18.61 7.91 37.53
N ARG A 894 -19.21 8.07 38.72
CA ARG A 894 -19.89 9.32 39.08
C ARG A 894 -18.82 10.41 39.23
N CYS A 895 -18.79 11.35 38.28
CA CYS A 895 -18.06 12.63 38.33
C CYS A 895 -16.61 12.64 37.78
N GLN A 896 -16.39 12.38 36.49
CA GLN A 896 -15.22 12.95 35.80
C GLN A 896 -15.65 13.77 34.58
N ASN A 897 -15.60 15.09 34.73
CA ASN A 897 -15.57 16.00 33.58
C ASN A 897 -14.22 15.84 32.89
N TYR A 898 -14.16 15.01 31.84
CA TYR A 898 -12.94 14.87 31.05
C TYR A 898 -12.63 16.19 30.37
N ARG A 899 -11.40 16.68 30.57
CA ARG A 899 -10.90 17.91 29.95
C ARG A 899 -9.77 17.55 29.01
N LEU A 900 -9.81 18.05 27.77
CA LEU A 900 -8.73 17.84 26.82
C LEU A 900 -7.57 18.80 27.13
N GLU A 901 -6.33 18.34 26.95
CA GLU A 901 -5.14 19.15 27.17
C GLU A 901 -5.14 20.40 26.27
N ARG A 902 -4.87 21.58 26.86
CA ARG A 902 -4.90 22.89 26.16
C ARG A 902 -4.04 22.91 24.90
N LYS A 903 -2.90 22.22 24.92
CA LYS A 903 -1.98 22.13 23.77
C LYS A 903 -2.63 21.41 22.58
N ILE A 904 -3.34 20.32 22.83
CA ILE A 904 -4.05 19.55 21.79
C ILE A 904 -5.17 20.40 21.18
N VAL A 905 -5.94 21.10 22.01
CA VAL A 905 -7.02 21.99 21.54
C VAL A 905 -6.46 23.14 20.71
N LYS A 906 -5.35 23.75 21.13
CA LYS A 906 -4.66 24.80 20.36
C LYS A 906 -4.22 24.29 18.99
N ASN A 907 -3.63 23.10 18.92
CA ASN A 907 -3.21 22.49 17.66
C ASN A 907 -4.42 22.15 16.76
N ALA A 908 -5.52 21.65 17.33
CA ALA A 908 -6.75 21.40 16.60
C ALA A 908 -7.35 22.70 16.02
N LYS A 909 -7.39 23.80 16.81
CA LYS A 909 -7.79 25.12 16.31
C LYS A 909 -6.89 25.61 15.16
N LEU A 910 -5.58 25.38 15.24
CA LEU A 910 -4.64 25.71 14.17
C LEU A 910 -4.95 24.95 12.87
N VAL A 911 -5.22 23.64 12.96
CA VAL A 911 -5.62 22.82 11.80
C VAL A 911 -6.91 23.36 11.18
N ILE A 912 -7.94 23.65 11.99
CA ILE A 912 -9.20 24.23 11.51
C ILE A 912 -8.95 25.58 10.82
N SER A 913 -8.14 26.46 11.42
CA SER A 913 -7.85 27.78 10.84
C SER A 913 -7.10 27.72 9.51
N LYS A 914 -6.19 26.75 9.35
CA LYS A 914 -5.51 26.49 8.08
C LYS A 914 -6.51 26.02 7.02
N LYS A 915 -7.42 25.12 7.41
CA LYS A 915 -8.45 24.57 6.52
C LYS A 915 -9.44 25.64 6.05
N THR A 916 -9.89 26.53 6.94
CA THR A 916 -10.78 27.64 6.58
C THR A 916 -10.09 28.62 5.63
N TYR A 917 -8.83 28.98 5.89
CA TYR A 917 -8.06 29.86 5.00
C TYR A 917 -7.89 29.27 3.59
N VAL A 918 -7.57 27.97 3.52
CA VAL A 918 -7.46 27.25 2.24
C VAL A 918 -8.82 27.21 1.52
N SER A 919 -9.90 26.93 2.23
CA SER A 919 -11.26 26.93 1.67
C SER A 919 -11.66 28.29 1.10
N GLU A 920 -11.43 29.37 1.85
CA GLU A 920 -11.70 30.75 1.41
C GLU A 920 -10.88 31.10 0.16
N PHE A 921 -9.60 30.73 0.15
CA PHE A 921 -8.73 30.93 -1.02
C PHE A 921 -9.26 30.20 -2.27
N TYR A 922 -9.68 28.94 -2.14
CA TYR A 922 -10.26 28.18 -3.25
C TYR A 922 -11.59 28.76 -3.71
N GLU A 923 -12.44 29.24 -2.79
CA GLU A 923 -13.70 29.90 -3.14
C GLU A 923 -13.44 31.19 -3.93
N ILE A 924 -12.47 31.99 -3.51
CA ILE A 924 -12.03 33.21 -4.22
C ILE A 924 -11.46 32.85 -5.60
N LYS A 925 -10.60 31.82 -5.68
CA LYS A 925 -10.03 31.34 -6.95
C LYS A 925 -11.12 30.85 -7.91
N ASN A 926 -12.11 30.10 -7.42
CA ASN A 926 -13.23 29.63 -8.23
C ASN A 926 -14.08 30.81 -8.73
N LYS A 927 -14.39 31.79 -7.87
CA LYS A 927 -15.08 33.02 -8.28
C LYS A 927 -14.30 33.77 -9.35
N LEU A 928 -12.98 33.91 -9.19
CA LEU A 928 -12.09 34.51 -10.19
C LEU A 928 -12.16 33.77 -11.54
N SER A 929 -12.05 32.44 -11.55
CA SER A 929 -12.16 31.66 -12.79
C SER A 929 -13.53 31.78 -13.47
N LEU A 930 -14.61 31.91 -12.69
CA LEU A 930 -15.95 32.16 -13.22
C LEU A 930 -16.06 33.56 -13.83
N TYR A 931 -15.40 34.57 -13.26
CA TYR A 931 -15.34 35.90 -13.87
C TYR A 931 -14.49 35.90 -15.14
N GLU A 932 -13.37 35.17 -15.16
CA GLU A 932 -12.50 35.03 -16.33
C GLU A 932 -13.25 34.40 -17.52
N THR A 933 -13.99 33.31 -17.29
CA THR A 933 -14.85 32.69 -18.33
C THR A 933 -15.98 33.59 -18.81
N LYS A 934 -16.58 34.39 -17.91
CA LYS A 934 -17.57 35.41 -18.29
C LYS A 934 -16.96 36.53 -19.14
N ILE A 935 -15.73 36.97 -18.83
CA ILE A 935 -15.00 37.98 -19.60
C ILE A 935 -14.68 37.45 -21.00
N GLU A 936 -14.17 36.22 -21.12
CA GLU A 936 -13.93 35.58 -22.43
C GLU A 936 -15.22 35.48 -23.26
N HIS A 937 -16.34 35.16 -22.63
CA HIS A 937 -17.64 35.12 -23.31
C HIS A 937 -18.05 36.50 -23.84
N ILE A 938 -17.89 37.56 -23.02
CA ILE A 938 -18.15 38.94 -23.44
C ILE A 938 -17.21 39.36 -24.58
N GLU A 939 -15.92 39.03 -24.49
CA GLU A 939 -14.94 39.33 -25.54
C GLU A 939 -15.31 38.66 -26.87
N ASN A 940 -15.75 37.40 -26.83
CA ASN A 940 -16.23 36.68 -28.01
C ASN A 940 -17.51 37.31 -28.60
N ILE A 941 -18.43 37.79 -27.76
CA ILE A 941 -19.60 38.54 -28.24
C ILE A 941 -19.16 39.85 -28.90
N LEU A 942 -18.24 40.58 -28.28
CA LEU A 942 -17.75 41.86 -28.78
C LEU A 942 -17.04 41.71 -30.13
N LYS A 943 -16.22 40.66 -30.29
CA LYS A 943 -15.60 40.29 -31.57
C LYS A 943 -16.63 40.00 -32.65
N LYS A 944 -17.71 39.29 -32.33
CA LYS A 944 -18.82 39.03 -33.26
C LYS A 944 -19.56 40.32 -33.65
N VAL A 945 -19.77 41.23 -32.70
CA VAL A 945 -20.41 42.54 -32.97
C VAL A 945 -19.51 43.43 -33.82
N LEU A 946 -18.20 43.48 -33.54
CA LEU A 946 -17.22 44.20 -34.35
C LEU A 946 -17.16 43.67 -35.78
N GLN A 947 -17.13 42.35 -35.97
CA GLN A 947 -17.23 41.74 -37.30
C GLN A 947 -18.54 42.11 -38.01
N ALA A 948 -19.67 42.14 -37.31
CA ALA A 948 -20.94 42.56 -37.89
C ALA A 948 -20.95 44.04 -38.31
N LEU A 949 -20.31 44.92 -37.54
CA LEU A 949 -20.18 46.35 -37.86
C LEU A 949 -19.21 46.61 -39.02
N ASP A 950 -18.07 45.91 -39.06
CA ASP A 950 -17.13 45.99 -40.19
C ASP A 950 -17.76 45.48 -41.48
N ASN A 951 -18.58 44.43 -41.40
CA ASN A 951 -19.36 43.96 -42.54
C ASN A 951 -20.38 45.02 -43.00
N GLN A 952 -20.99 45.79 -42.09
CA GLN A 952 -21.91 46.88 -42.48
C GLN A 952 -21.23 48.12 -43.03
N ARG A 953 -19.95 48.38 -42.68
CA ARG A 953 -19.16 49.50 -43.24
C ARG A 953 -18.63 49.26 -44.65
N ASN A 954 -18.59 48.00 -45.09
CA ASN A 954 -18.12 47.60 -46.41
C ASN A 954 -19.27 47.45 -47.44
N TYR A 955 -20.51 47.77 -47.05
CA TYR A 955 -21.65 48.03 -47.92
C TYR A 955 -21.94 49.53 -47.96
#